data_AF-A0AAD3HA63-F1
#
_entry.id   AF-A0AAD3HA63-F1
#
_cell.length_a   1.000
_cell.length_b   1.000
_cell.length_c   1.000
_cell.angle_alpha   90.00
_cell.angle_beta   90.00
_cell.angle_gamma   90.00
#
_symmetry.space_group_name_H-M   'P 1'
#
loop_
_entity.id
_entity.type
_entity.pdbx_description
1 polymer ?
#
loop_
_entity_poly.entity_id
_entity_poly.type
_entity_poly.pdbx_seq_one_letter_code
_entity_poly.pdbx_strand_id
1 'polypeptide(L)'
;MKNEDDNISHDTSRVTPPSSSAPDEWLDNDVECAEEAVVSSSVVQRGEQGVPNPAAVTSSNKTSINLSNKNIEDHKASPQARRKKIKYLVIFALVFGIIGMTVGIIVASKKVKPVCKVYNEEELGNGVCNSDYNTEICEWDGGDCVEINKIVEMYPYCWESQMWHEYGTDFDSRWGDGTCDDWFNREVCGWDLGDCDLYNSLVNCDVLRPEYIGDGMCHIGDGYNTEACGFDGGDCKEFYEKYPNCTYEPKYWEGLTKVGDGICDTNFLGMNNEECGFEGGDCDEFQEKYPNCKAEIMNKLSDGHCDGGAYNTEACDFDGGDCAEFNEKYPNCSAFIVDNIGNGYCHGGEYNTEACDFDGGDCIEFNEKYPDCDVNNPDLIGNGRCGGEEYNTEACGFDGGDCDEFNQKYPNCNVKYPSWINDGHCNGREYNTEECGFDGGDCTEFNEKYPDCDVDIHSRIGDGHCNGGEYNTEACGFDGGDCTEFNEKYPDCDVDIPSRIGDGHCIGGEYNTEACGFDGGDCIEFNEKYPDCDVGFYYLFMGDGECYDKEEINTEECGFEGGDCIEFNKYPDCDVEFPQLIGDGECNSYFDNYNSEACGFDGGDCTEYNEKYPNCLASHLSLIGDGYCHSYMDKYMTAECGYDGGDCLD
;
A
#
# COMPACT_ATOMS: atom_id res chain seq x y z
N MET A 1 65.20 3.11 36.52
CA MET A 1 65.76 1.76 36.24
C MET A 1 65.01 1.26 35.02
N LYS A 2 65.53 1.53 33.81
CA LYS A 2 66.39 0.65 32.98
C LYS A 2 65.69 -0.65 32.53
N ASN A 3 65.18 -0.66 31.29
CA ASN A 3 65.72 -1.39 30.12
C ASN A 3 64.66 -1.36 28.99
N GLU A 4 64.95 -0.74 27.83
CA GLU A 4 65.59 -1.32 26.61
C GLU A 4 64.60 -2.26 25.90
N ASP A 5 63.96 -1.79 24.82
CA ASP A 5 64.42 -1.74 23.41
C ASP A 5 64.01 -3.03 22.67
N ASP A 6 63.12 -2.90 21.68
CA ASP A 6 63.31 -3.56 20.40
C ASP A 6 62.53 -2.83 19.29
N ASN A 7 63.25 -2.57 18.21
CA ASN A 7 62.93 -1.69 17.11
C ASN A 7 63.17 -2.49 15.83
N ILE A 8 62.15 -2.74 15.01
CA ILE A 8 62.33 -3.17 13.62
C ILE A 8 61.46 -2.29 12.72
N SER A 9 62.17 -1.54 11.89
CA SER A 9 61.66 -0.72 10.80
C SER A 9 61.42 -1.56 9.55
N HIS A 10 60.39 -1.19 8.79
CA HIS A 10 60.48 -1.19 7.33
C HIS A 10 59.74 0.04 6.79
N ASP A 11 60.54 0.99 6.32
CA ASP A 11 60.18 2.19 5.58
C ASP A 11 60.19 1.87 4.08
N THR A 12 59.08 2.11 3.39
CA THR A 12 59.11 2.54 1.99
C THR A 12 58.17 3.73 1.80
N SER A 13 58.73 4.91 1.98
CA SER A 13 58.27 6.20 1.49
C SER A 13 57.84 6.22 0.01
N ARG A 14 56.67 6.83 -0.26
CA ARG A 14 56.42 7.64 -1.46
C ARG A 14 55.48 8.81 -1.15
N VAL A 15 56.10 9.98 -1.00
CA VAL A 15 55.72 11.33 -1.45
C VAL A 15 54.23 11.70 -1.62
N THR A 16 53.80 12.64 -0.77
CA THR A 16 52.61 13.52 -0.62
C THR A 16 52.43 14.61 -1.73
N PRO A 17 51.49 15.59 -1.67
CA PRO A 17 50.01 15.70 -1.37
C PRO A 17 49.31 16.68 -2.39
N PRO A 18 48.26 17.52 -2.08
CA PRO A 18 46.99 17.42 -1.32
C PRO A 18 45.73 17.80 -2.18
N SER A 19 44.56 18.01 -1.51
CA SER A 19 43.29 18.64 -1.97
C SER A 19 42.26 17.67 -2.57
N SER A 20 40.94 17.78 -2.40
CA SER A 20 40.04 18.83 -1.87
C SER A 20 38.64 18.23 -1.68
N SER A 21 37.86 18.83 -0.78
CA SER A 21 36.40 18.95 -0.74
C SER A 21 35.59 18.40 -1.93
N ALA A 22 34.54 17.62 -1.62
CA ALA A 22 33.36 17.45 -2.48
C ALA A 22 32.09 17.59 -1.60
N PRO A 23 31.11 18.43 -2.00
CA PRO A 23 29.75 18.40 -1.49
C PRO A 23 28.86 17.49 -2.35
N ASP A 24 27.81 16.94 -1.75
CA ASP A 24 26.75 16.20 -2.43
C ASP A 24 25.79 17.19 -3.12
N GLU A 25 25.73 17.12 -4.46
CA GLU A 25 24.79 17.84 -5.31
C GLU A 25 23.54 16.98 -5.56
N TRP A 26 22.37 17.61 -5.37
CA TRP A 26 21.05 17.11 -5.74
C TRP A 26 20.84 17.23 -7.26
N LEU A 27 20.23 16.21 -7.86
CA LEU A 27 19.83 16.15 -9.26
C LEU A 27 18.45 16.81 -9.45
N ASP A 28 18.44 18.05 -9.92
CA ASP A 28 17.29 18.66 -10.60
C ASP A 28 17.32 18.32 -12.10
N ASN A 29 16.18 17.88 -12.64
CA ASN A 29 15.94 17.81 -14.08
C ASN A 29 14.87 18.84 -14.46
N ASP A 30 15.30 20.05 -14.82
CA ASP A 30 14.52 21.00 -15.59
C ASP A 30 14.91 20.91 -17.08
N VAL A 31 13.90 20.78 -17.94
CA VAL A 31 14.06 20.88 -19.40
C VAL A 31 13.65 22.27 -19.85
N GLU A 32 14.65 23.02 -20.33
CA GLU A 32 14.55 24.29 -21.06
C GLU A 32 13.61 24.21 -22.28
N CYS A 33 12.95 25.33 -22.59
CA CYS A 33 13.13 26.02 -23.88
C CYS A 33 12.61 27.48 -23.86
N ALA A 34 13.59 28.40 -23.86
CA ALA A 34 13.70 29.69 -24.57
C ALA A 34 12.73 29.93 -25.76
N GLU A 35 12.39 31.15 -26.22
CA GLU A 35 12.83 32.53 -25.98
C GLU A 35 11.90 33.50 -26.78
N GLU A 36 11.83 34.75 -26.32
CA GLU A 36 11.75 36.06 -27.06
C GLU A 36 10.63 36.35 -28.10
N ALA A 37 10.09 37.56 -28.29
CA ALA A 37 10.11 38.87 -27.61
C ALA A 37 9.18 39.83 -28.42
N VAL A 38 9.02 41.07 -27.90
CA VAL A 38 8.85 42.36 -28.63
C VAL A 38 7.44 43.05 -28.63
N VAL A 39 7.30 44.01 -27.69
CA VAL A 39 6.93 45.46 -27.87
C VAL A 39 5.50 45.98 -27.63
N SER A 40 5.42 46.70 -26.49
CA SER A 40 4.97 48.08 -26.24
C SER A 40 3.49 48.50 -26.06
N SER A 41 3.28 49.02 -24.85
CA SER A 41 2.76 50.36 -24.49
C SER A 41 1.32 50.75 -24.87
N SER A 42 0.49 51.12 -23.89
CA SER A 42 0.29 52.52 -23.44
C SER A 42 -1.11 52.81 -22.86
N VAL A 43 -1.11 53.46 -21.69
CA VAL A 43 -1.92 54.63 -21.26
C VAL A 43 -3.38 54.48 -20.76
N VAL A 44 -3.51 54.64 -19.42
CA VAL A 44 -4.33 55.56 -18.58
C VAL A 44 -5.69 56.12 -19.10
N GLN A 45 -6.80 55.92 -18.35
CA GLN A 45 -7.56 56.95 -17.56
C GLN A 45 -9.02 56.57 -17.17
N ARG A 46 -9.28 56.60 -15.85
CA ARG A 46 -10.41 57.14 -15.03
C ARG A 46 -11.88 57.16 -15.53
N GLY A 47 -12.78 56.88 -14.57
CA GLY A 47 -14.08 57.56 -14.36
C GLY A 47 -15.20 56.62 -13.87
N GLU A 48 -15.40 56.45 -12.56
CA GLU A 48 -16.42 57.11 -11.70
C GLU A 48 -17.92 56.80 -11.95
N GLN A 49 -18.49 56.09 -10.97
CA GLN A 49 -19.79 56.29 -10.28
C GLN A 49 -21.14 56.11 -10.98
N GLY A 50 -22.05 55.35 -10.32
CA GLY A 50 -23.49 55.64 -10.33
C GLY A 50 -24.45 54.46 -10.11
N VAL A 51 -24.95 54.30 -8.88
CA VAL A 51 -26.18 53.54 -8.50
C VAL A 51 -27.32 54.59 -8.41
N PRO A 52 -28.61 54.38 -8.85
CA PRO A 52 -29.60 53.56 -8.12
C PRO A 52 -30.78 52.89 -8.89
N ASN A 53 -31.42 51.94 -8.20
CA ASN A 53 -32.74 51.26 -8.39
C ASN A 53 -33.95 52.24 -8.63
N PRO A 54 -35.24 51.84 -8.88
CA PRO A 54 -35.89 50.53 -9.09
C PRO A 54 -37.03 50.47 -10.18
N ALA A 55 -37.77 49.34 -10.24
CA ALA A 55 -39.18 49.12 -10.64
C ALA A 55 -39.53 48.49 -12.03
N ALA A 56 -39.81 47.18 -11.97
CA ALA A 56 -41.03 46.46 -12.37
C ALA A 56 -41.75 46.67 -13.75
N VAL A 57 -42.08 45.50 -14.34
CA VAL A 57 -43.32 45.10 -15.06
C VAL A 57 -43.17 44.65 -16.54
N THR A 58 -43.59 43.40 -16.76
CA THR A 58 -44.16 42.72 -17.96
C THR A 58 -43.31 41.95 -18.98
N SER A 59 -43.64 40.64 -19.01
CA SER A 59 -44.01 39.78 -20.15
C SER A 59 -42.94 39.07 -20.99
N SER A 60 -42.98 37.74 -20.86
CA SER A 60 -42.89 36.70 -21.91
C SER A 60 -41.67 36.67 -22.83
N ASN A 61 -40.87 35.60 -22.75
CA ASN A 61 -40.90 34.53 -23.75
C ASN A 61 -39.93 33.38 -23.39
N LYS A 62 -40.46 32.15 -23.39
CA LYS A 62 -39.71 30.91 -23.57
C LYS A 62 -39.29 30.82 -25.04
N THR A 63 -38.02 30.56 -25.31
CA THR A 63 -37.54 30.26 -26.67
C THR A 63 -37.14 28.79 -26.73
N SER A 64 -38.01 27.98 -27.31
CA SER A 64 -37.73 26.64 -27.79
C SER A 64 -37.41 26.76 -29.29
N ILE A 65 -36.24 26.30 -29.72
CA ILE A 65 -35.85 26.31 -31.13
C ILE A 65 -36.45 25.08 -31.81
N ASN A 66 -37.42 25.32 -32.70
CA ASN A 66 -38.00 24.35 -33.60
C ASN A 66 -37.40 24.53 -35.00
N LEU A 67 -36.83 23.47 -35.56
CA LEU A 67 -36.37 23.39 -36.94
C LEU A 67 -37.54 22.96 -37.85
N SER A 68 -37.83 23.73 -38.90
CA SER A 68 -38.69 23.28 -39.99
C SER A 68 -38.19 23.72 -41.37
N ASN A 69 -37.92 22.72 -42.21
CA ASN A 69 -38.15 22.58 -43.66
C ASN A 69 -37.92 23.74 -44.64
N LYS A 70 -37.09 23.47 -45.68
CA LYS A 70 -37.46 23.76 -47.08
C LYS A 70 -36.70 22.94 -48.13
N ASN A 71 -37.46 22.26 -48.99
CA ASN A 71 -37.08 21.63 -50.26
C ASN A 71 -36.54 22.65 -51.29
N ILE A 72 -35.54 22.27 -52.11
CA ILE A 72 -35.29 22.82 -53.46
C ILE A 72 -34.78 21.72 -54.42
N GLU A 73 -35.32 21.76 -55.63
CA GLU A 73 -35.20 20.85 -56.78
C GLU A 73 -33.87 20.89 -57.58
N ASP A 74 -33.74 19.88 -58.43
CA ASP A 74 -32.71 19.54 -59.42
C ASP A 74 -32.27 20.65 -60.41
N HIS A 75 -30.96 20.69 -60.70
CA HIS A 75 -30.43 21.22 -61.97
C HIS A 75 -29.42 20.25 -62.63
N LYS A 76 -29.77 19.82 -63.86
CA LYS A 76 -28.94 19.04 -64.80
C LYS A 76 -27.77 19.85 -65.37
N ALA A 77 -26.58 19.25 -65.44
CA ALA A 77 -25.42 19.77 -66.18
C ALA A 77 -25.04 18.89 -67.40
N SER A 78 -24.39 19.54 -68.38
CA SER A 78 -24.30 19.18 -69.82
C SER A 78 -23.09 18.30 -70.25
N PRO A 79 -23.12 17.64 -71.43
CA PRO A 79 -22.27 16.51 -71.79
C PRO A 79 -20.98 16.85 -72.59
N GLN A 80 -20.08 17.67 -72.05
CA GLN A 80 -18.76 17.91 -72.67
C GLN A 80 -17.52 17.63 -71.80
N ALA A 81 -17.66 17.15 -70.55
CA ALA A 81 -16.54 16.91 -69.64
C ALA A 81 -16.01 15.45 -69.57
N ARG A 82 -16.43 14.53 -70.45
CA ARG A 82 -16.09 13.08 -70.34
C ARG A 82 -14.91 12.56 -71.19
N ARG A 83 -14.22 13.39 -72.00
CA ARG A 83 -13.17 12.89 -72.93
C ARG A 83 -11.71 13.09 -72.50
N LYS A 84 -11.40 13.73 -71.37
CA LYS A 84 -10.01 13.90 -70.90
C LYS A 84 -9.56 12.92 -69.79
N LYS A 85 -10.47 12.23 -69.09
CA LYS A 85 -10.11 11.30 -68.00
C LYS A 85 -9.70 9.88 -68.44
N ILE A 86 -9.98 9.48 -69.69
CA ILE A 86 -9.70 8.10 -70.15
C ILE A 86 -8.26 7.91 -70.66
N LYS A 87 -7.55 8.98 -71.05
CA LYS A 87 -6.16 8.84 -71.55
C LYS A 87 -5.11 8.66 -70.45
N TYR A 88 -5.36 9.13 -69.23
CA TYR A 88 -4.40 9.01 -68.11
C TYR A 88 -4.42 7.62 -67.44
N LEU A 89 -5.57 6.94 -67.43
CA LEU A 89 -5.70 5.62 -66.81
C LEU A 89 -5.03 4.48 -67.61
N VAL A 90 -4.95 4.61 -68.93
CA VAL A 90 -4.36 3.56 -69.79
C VAL A 90 -2.83 3.59 -69.79
N ILE A 91 -2.20 4.76 -69.58
CA ILE A 91 -0.74 4.90 -69.51
C ILE A 91 -0.21 4.44 -68.14
N PHE A 92 -0.96 4.65 -67.07
CA PHE A 92 -0.57 4.24 -65.72
C PHE A 92 -0.56 2.70 -65.54
N ALA A 93 -1.52 1.99 -66.16
CA ALA A 93 -1.62 0.54 -66.08
C ALA A 93 -0.50 -0.21 -66.85
N LEU A 94 0.02 0.38 -67.94
CA LEU A 94 1.05 -0.26 -68.77
C LEU A 94 2.48 -0.13 -68.17
N VAL A 95 2.74 0.92 -67.38
CA VAL A 95 4.07 1.12 -66.75
C VAL A 95 4.26 0.20 -65.54
N PHE A 96 3.21 -0.05 -64.74
CA PHE A 96 3.30 -0.96 -63.59
C PHE A 96 3.30 -2.45 -63.99
N GLY A 97 2.65 -2.81 -65.10
CA GLY A 97 2.66 -4.20 -65.59
C GLY A 97 4.03 -4.70 -66.05
N ILE A 98 4.91 -3.81 -66.53
CA ILE A 98 6.25 -4.17 -67.03
C ILE A 98 7.28 -4.23 -65.89
N ILE A 99 7.12 -3.42 -64.83
CA ILE A 99 7.97 -3.48 -63.63
C ILE A 99 7.68 -4.75 -62.80
N GLY A 100 6.43 -5.23 -62.79
CA GLY A 100 6.06 -6.46 -62.11
C GLY A 100 6.64 -7.74 -62.72
N MET A 101 6.91 -7.78 -64.03
CA MET A 101 7.43 -8.98 -64.70
C MET A 101 8.96 -9.12 -64.65
N THR A 102 9.71 -8.07 -64.35
CA THR A 102 11.19 -8.14 -64.22
C THR A 102 11.66 -8.46 -62.80
N VAL A 103 10.84 -8.22 -61.77
CA VAL A 103 11.13 -8.61 -60.37
C VAL A 103 10.83 -10.09 -60.12
N GLY A 104 9.92 -10.70 -60.89
CA GLY A 104 9.50 -12.10 -60.73
C GLY A 104 10.49 -13.19 -61.18
N ILE A 105 11.69 -12.85 -61.68
CA ILE A 105 12.66 -13.84 -62.21
C ILE A 105 13.94 -13.98 -61.35
N ILE A 106 14.12 -13.23 -60.25
CA ILE A 106 15.36 -13.29 -59.44
C ILE A 106 15.21 -13.90 -58.02
N VAL A 107 14.00 -14.23 -57.53
CA VAL A 107 13.88 -14.92 -56.23
C VAL A 107 13.57 -16.41 -56.41
N ALA A 108 14.60 -17.15 -56.83
CA ALA A 108 14.68 -18.57 -56.53
C ALA A 108 15.15 -18.69 -55.07
N SER A 109 14.20 -18.85 -54.14
CA SER A 109 14.49 -19.10 -52.72
C SER A 109 15.38 -20.34 -52.58
N LYS A 110 16.63 -20.12 -52.15
CA LYS A 110 17.37 -21.14 -51.41
C LYS A 110 16.57 -21.44 -50.14
N LYS A 111 16.02 -22.65 -50.02
CA LYS A 111 15.53 -23.14 -48.72
C LYS A 111 16.73 -23.23 -47.78
N VAL A 112 16.85 -22.26 -46.88
CA VAL A 112 17.72 -22.37 -45.70
C VAL A 112 17.05 -23.38 -44.77
N LYS A 113 17.80 -24.38 -44.28
CA LYS A 113 17.26 -25.29 -43.26
C LYS A 113 17.02 -24.50 -41.97
N PRO A 114 15.91 -24.72 -41.26
CA PRO A 114 15.75 -24.12 -39.95
C PRO A 114 16.87 -24.60 -39.02
N VAL A 115 17.36 -23.71 -38.16
CA VAL A 115 18.39 -23.96 -37.14
C VAL A 115 17.76 -23.58 -35.81
N CYS A 116 17.99 -24.39 -34.77
CA CYS A 116 17.53 -24.10 -33.42
C CYS A 116 18.10 -22.73 -32.98
N LYS A 117 17.24 -21.85 -32.49
CA LYS A 117 17.65 -20.54 -31.98
C LYS A 117 17.82 -20.64 -30.48
N VAL A 118 19.05 -20.85 -30.05
CA VAL A 118 19.42 -20.91 -28.64
C VAL A 118 19.95 -19.55 -28.22
N TYR A 119 19.34 -18.91 -27.23
CA TYR A 119 19.75 -17.61 -26.72
C TYR A 119 20.72 -17.75 -25.54
N ASN A 120 20.59 -18.84 -24.76
CA ASN A 120 21.50 -19.27 -23.72
C ASN A 120 21.89 -20.75 -23.92
N GLU A 121 23.17 -21.04 -24.18
CA GLU A 121 23.64 -22.41 -24.42
C GLU A 121 23.60 -23.30 -23.18
N GLU A 122 23.52 -22.71 -21.98
CA GLU A 122 23.46 -23.46 -20.70
C GLU A 122 22.07 -24.02 -20.41
N GLU A 123 21.04 -23.58 -21.12
CA GLU A 123 19.66 -24.06 -20.96
C GLU A 123 19.34 -25.21 -21.91
N LEU A 124 20.05 -25.34 -23.04
CA LEU A 124 19.79 -26.43 -23.97
C LEU A 124 20.30 -27.78 -23.44
N GLY A 125 19.42 -28.70 -23.07
CA GLY A 125 19.82 -30.03 -22.59
C GLY A 125 20.35 -30.02 -21.14
N ASN A 126 19.83 -29.14 -20.29
CA ASN A 126 20.25 -28.95 -18.90
C ASN A 126 19.52 -29.84 -17.87
N GLY A 127 18.59 -30.68 -18.32
CA GLY A 127 17.76 -31.55 -17.50
C GLY A 127 16.42 -30.93 -17.07
N VAL A 128 16.12 -29.70 -17.50
CA VAL A 128 14.85 -29.00 -17.31
C VAL A 128 14.22 -28.82 -18.68
N CYS A 129 12.92 -29.08 -18.82
CA CYS A 129 12.25 -28.84 -20.09
C CYS A 129 11.95 -27.35 -20.29
N ASN A 130 12.75 -26.66 -21.09
CA ASN A 130 12.56 -25.23 -21.37
C ASN A 130 11.68 -25.01 -22.60
N SER A 131 10.57 -24.29 -22.44
CA SER A 131 9.57 -24.07 -23.49
C SER A 131 10.14 -23.41 -24.75
N ASP A 132 11.12 -22.51 -24.60
CA ASP A 132 11.74 -21.77 -25.70
C ASP A 132 12.59 -22.66 -26.61
N TYR A 133 13.05 -23.80 -26.09
CA TYR A 133 13.83 -24.82 -26.82
C TYR A 133 13.06 -26.12 -27.02
N ASN A 134 11.82 -26.23 -26.52
CA ASN A 134 10.92 -27.37 -26.70
C ASN A 134 10.33 -27.43 -28.13
N THR A 135 11.20 -27.57 -29.14
CA THR A 135 10.80 -27.71 -30.55
C THR A 135 11.53 -28.87 -31.21
N GLU A 136 10.90 -29.49 -32.22
CA GLU A 136 11.52 -30.56 -33.01
C GLU A 136 12.88 -30.14 -33.61
N ILE A 137 13.05 -28.85 -33.92
CA ILE A 137 14.30 -28.28 -34.48
C ILE A 137 15.42 -28.21 -33.42
N CYS A 138 15.06 -28.06 -32.15
CA CYS A 138 15.94 -28.01 -30.98
C CYS A 138 16.04 -29.37 -30.27
N GLU A 139 15.58 -30.44 -30.91
CA GLU A 139 15.53 -31.80 -30.35
C GLU A 139 14.75 -31.88 -29.03
N TRP A 140 13.71 -31.07 -28.88
CA TRP A 140 12.88 -31.00 -27.65
C TRP A 140 13.76 -30.66 -26.44
N ASP A 141 14.37 -29.48 -26.53
CA ASP A 141 15.35 -28.98 -25.57
C ASP A 141 16.53 -29.93 -25.31
N GLY A 142 17.22 -30.33 -26.38
CA GLY A 142 18.36 -31.27 -26.27
C GLY A 142 17.97 -32.67 -25.77
N GLY A 143 16.68 -32.98 -25.66
CA GLY A 143 16.14 -34.23 -25.17
C GLY A 143 15.40 -34.13 -23.84
N ASP A 144 15.46 -33.00 -23.15
CA ASP A 144 14.88 -32.84 -21.80
C ASP A 144 13.35 -32.85 -21.82
N CYS A 145 12.75 -32.36 -22.90
CA CYS A 145 11.29 -32.38 -23.07
C CYS A 145 10.75 -33.68 -23.69
N VAL A 146 11.57 -34.73 -23.87
CA VAL A 146 11.12 -35.94 -24.58
C VAL A 146 10.09 -36.75 -23.79
N GLU A 147 10.15 -36.75 -22.47
CA GLU A 147 9.14 -37.44 -21.65
C GLU A 147 7.85 -36.63 -21.59
N ILE A 148 7.92 -35.31 -21.36
CA ILE A 148 6.72 -34.48 -21.32
C ILE A 148 6.00 -34.44 -22.68
N ASN A 149 6.71 -34.39 -23.80
CA ASN A 149 6.07 -34.44 -25.13
C ASN A 149 5.32 -35.77 -25.37
N LYS A 150 5.74 -36.89 -24.76
CA LYS A 150 4.97 -38.15 -24.82
C LYS A 150 3.71 -38.09 -23.96
N ILE A 151 3.76 -37.35 -22.85
CA ILE A 151 2.62 -37.13 -21.95
C ILE A 151 1.62 -36.17 -22.63
N VAL A 152 2.09 -35.08 -23.26
CA VAL A 152 1.28 -34.17 -24.10
C VAL A 152 0.59 -34.93 -25.24
N GLU A 153 1.27 -35.88 -25.90
CA GLU A 153 0.63 -36.75 -26.91
C GLU A 153 -0.46 -37.66 -26.32
N MET A 154 -0.36 -38.00 -25.03
CA MET A 154 -1.33 -38.85 -24.31
C MET A 154 -2.53 -38.05 -23.78
N TYR A 155 -2.33 -36.76 -23.47
CA TYR A 155 -3.35 -35.81 -22.98
C TYR A 155 -3.39 -34.52 -23.84
N PRO A 156 -3.74 -34.62 -25.14
CA PRO A 156 -3.62 -33.53 -26.10
C PRO A 156 -4.55 -32.34 -25.84
N TYR A 157 -5.54 -32.52 -24.96
CA TYR A 157 -6.54 -31.50 -24.60
C TYR A 157 -6.18 -30.73 -23.33
N CYS A 158 -5.10 -31.11 -22.62
CA CYS A 158 -4.60 -30.34 -21.50
C CYS A 158 -4.00 -28.97 -21.93
N TRP A 159 -3.80 -28.77 -23.24
CA TRP A 159 -3.15 -27.61 -23.85
C TRP A 159 -4.12 -26.54 -24.41
N GLU A 160 -5.43 -26.79 -24.46
CA GLU A 160 -6.40 -25.86 -25.08
C GLU A 160 -7.09 -24.94 -24.05
N SER A 161 -6.35 -23.97 -23.50
CA SER A 161 -6.95 -22.74 -22.98
C SER A 161 -6.09 -21.53 -23.31
N GLN A 162 -6.72 -20.47 -23.83
CA GLN A 162 -6.08 -19.24 -24.29
C GLN A 162 -5.51 -18.39 -23.13
N MET A 163 -4.38 -18.80 -22.54
CA MET A 163 -3.68 -17.96 -21.54
C MET A 163 -2.19 -17.88 -21.86
N TRP A 164 -1.85 -16.92 -22.72
CA TRP A 164 -0.48 -16.59 -23.12
C TRP A 164 -0.06 -15.19 -22.62
N HIS A 165 -0.57 -14.71 -21.49
CA HIS A 165 -0.35 -13.30 -21.14
C HIS A 165 0.01 -12.89 -19.72
N GLU A 166 0.10 -13.77 -18.70
CA GLU A 166 0.44 -13.27 -17.36
C GLU A 166 1.56 -13.99 -16.59
N TYR A 167 1.88 -15.25 -16.86
CA TYR A 167 3.04 -15.92 -16.28
C TYR A 167 3.83 -16.66 -17.35
N GLY A 168 5.07 -16.24 -17.59
CA GLY A 168 5.92 -16.75 -18.66
C GLY A 168 6.46 -18.16 -18.42
N THR A 169 6.72 -18.88 -19.52
CA THR A 169 7.73 -19.94 -19.74
C THR A 169 7.79 -21.19 -18.83
N ASP A 170 6.92 -21.36 -17.83
CA ASP A 170 7.05 -22.43 -16.81
C ASP A 170 5.87 -23.42 -16.78
N PHE A 171 5.21 -23.63 -17.93
CA PHE A 171 4.03 -24.50 -18.05
C PHE A 171 4.39 -26.00 -18.04
N ASP A 172 5.57 -26.36 -18.54
CA ASP A 172 6.04 -27.74 -18.69
C ASP A 172 6.70 -28.29 -17.41
N SER A 173 7.02 -27.45 -16.42
CA SER A 173 7.70 -27.85 -15.18
C SER A 173 6.74 -28.18 -14.03
N ARG A 174 5.50 -27.70 -14.11
CA ARG A 174 4.47 -27.79 -13.07
C ARG A 174 3.54 -29.01 -13.22
N TRP A 175 3.26 -29.41 -14.46
CA TRP A 175 2.39 -30.56 -14.72
C TRP A 175 3.03 -31.88 -14.25
N GLY A 176 2.49 -32.47 -13.18
CA GLY A 176 3.00 -33.67 -12.54
C GLY A 176 4.23 -33.45 -11.66
N ASP A 177 4.38 -32.26 -11.09
CA ASP A 177 5.55 -31.88 -10.29
C ASP A 177 5.51 -32.35 -8.83
N GLY A 178 4.39 -32.96 -8.41
CA GLY A 178 4.10 -33.39 -7.06
C GLY A 178 3.24 -32.40 -6.26
N THR A 179 2.91 -31.25 -6.82
CA THR A 179 1.98 -30.24 -6.28
C THR A 179 0.66 -30.34 -7.03
N CYS A 180 -0.48 -30.11 -6.38
CA CYS A 180 -1.75 -30.07 -7.08
C CYS A 180 -1.97 -28.69 -7.72
N ASP A 181 -1.55 -28.49 -8.97
CA ASP A 181 -1.83 -27.25 -9.69
C ASP A 181 -3.28 -27.20 -10.19
N ASP A 182 -4.02 -26.17 -9.79
CA ASP A 182 -5.41 -25.94 -10.21
C ASP A 182 -5.60 -25.95 -11.73
N TRP A 183 -4.61 -25.47 -12.46
CA TRP A 183 -4.64 -25.45 -13.91
C TRP A 183 -4.58 -26.84 -14.55
N PHE A 184 -3.93 -27.81 -13.90
CA PHE A 184 -3.77 -29.19 -14.36
C PHE A 184 -4.72 -30.16 -13.64
N ASN A 185 -5.46 -29.69 -12.63
CA ASN A 185 -6.46 -30.42 -11.85
C ASN A 185 -7.73 -30.77 -12.64
N ARG A 186 -7.59 -31.55 -13.73
CA ARG A 186 -8.69 -31.94 -14.65
C ARG A 186 -8.55 -33.38 -15.09
N GLU A 187 -9.65 -34.09 -15.30
CA GLU A 187 -9.64 -35.50 -15.75
C GLU A 187 -8.84 -35.66 -17.06
N VAL A 188 -8.98 -34.67 -17.96
CA VAL A 188 -8.28 -34.64 -19.26
C VAL A 188 -6.77 -34.39 -19.15
N CYS A 189 -6.31 -33.86 -18.02
CA CYS A 189 -4.91 -33.67 -17.65
C CYS A 189 -4.41 -34.76 -16.69
N GLY A 190 -5.26 -35.74 -16.38
CA GLY A 190 -4.99 -36.81 -15.43
C GLY A 190 -4.91 -36.34 -13.97
N TRP A 191 -5.64 -35.28 -13.60
CA TRP A 191 -5.59 -34.66 -12.25
C TRP A 191 -4.17 -34.26 -11.89
N ASP A 192 -3.54 -33.49 -12.77
CA ASP A 192 -2.13 -33.14 -12.65
C ASP A 192 -1.23 -34.38 -12.55
N LEU A 193 -1.44 -35.34 -13.47
CA LEU A 193 -0.81 -36.67 -13.45
C LEU A 193 -0.96 -37.47 -12.13
N GLY A 194 -1.98 -37.14 -11.34
CA GLY A 194 -2.34 -37.77 -10.08
C GLY A 194 -1.98 -36.94 -8.86
N ASP A 195 -1.34 -35.78 -9.03
CA ASP A 195 -0.96 -34.92 -7.91
C ASP A 195 -2.20 -34.32 -7.21
N CYS A 196 -3.30 -34.12 -7.95
CA CYS A 196 -4.58 -33.69 -7.41
C CYS A 196 -5.53 -34.84 -7.00
N ASP A 197 -5.11 -36.10 -7.07
CA ASP A 197 -5.99 -37.24 -6.74
C ASP A 197 -6.54 -37.16 -5.29
N LEU A 198 -5.73 -36.64 -4.36
CA LEU A 198 -6.15 -36.47 -2.96
C LEU A 198 -7.28 -35.45 -2.86
N TYR A 199 -7.08 -34.24 -3.37
CA TYR A 199 -8.09 -33.19 -3.40
C TYR A 199 -9.40 -33.67 -4.06
N ASN A 200 -9.31 -34.28 -5.24
CA ASN A 200 -10.50 -34.76 -5.96
C ASN A 200 -11.21 -35.93 -5.29
N SER A 201 -10.55 -36.64 -4.38
CA SER A 201 -11.18 -37.68 -3.56
C SER A 201 -12.02 -37.12 -2.40
N LEU A 202 -11.82 -35.84 -2.04
CA LEU A 202 -12.51 -35.15 -0.96
C LEU A 202 -13.83 -34.55 -1.46
N VAL A 203 -14.91 -35.26 -1.16
CA VAL A 203 -16.26 -34.86 -1.56
C VAL A 203 -16.67 -33.61 -0.78
N ASN A 204 -16.91 -32.52 -1.50
CA ASN A 204 -17.37 -31.21 -0.98
C ASN A 204 -16.30 -30.37 -0.28
N CYS A 205 -15.02 -30.66 -0.51
CA CYS A 205 -13.95 -29.73 -0.15
C CYS A 205 -13.93 -28.56 -1.12
N ASP A 206 -14.21 -27.35 -0.66
CA ASP A 206 -14.19 -26.14 -1.49
C ASP A 206 -13.23 -25.13 -0.89
N VAL A 207 -12.12 -24.92 -1.59
CA VAL A 207 -10.99 -24.11 -1.12
C VAL A 207 -10.37 -23.38 -2.30
N LEU A 208 -9.77 -22.23 -2.02
CA LEU A 208 -9.21 -21.34 -3.06
C LEU A 208 -7.96 -21.90 -3.74
N ARG A 209 -7.21 -22.77 -3.06
CA ARG A 209 -5.91 -23.32 -3.47
C ARG A 209 -5.78 -24.81 -3.12
N PRO A 210 -6.36 -25.71 -3.93
CA PRO A 210 -6.20 -27.17 -3.84
C PRO A 210 -4.75 -27.66 -3.63
N GLU A 211 -3.74 -26.91 -4.08
CA GLU A 211 -2.31 -27.14 -3.81
C GLU A 211 -1.96 -27.27 -2.32
N TYR A 212 -2.77 -26.71 -1.42
CA TYR A 212 -2.55 -26.78 0.03
C TYR A 212 -3.15 -28.02 0.68
N ILE A 213 -4.05 -28.73 0.00
CA ILE A 213 -4.71 -29.90 0.54
C ILE A 213 -3.76 -31.09 0.59
N GLY A 214 -3.36 -31.49 1.80
CA GLY A 214 -2.49 -32.65 1.98
C GLY A 214 -1.03 -32.37 1.65
N ASP A 215 -0.60 -31.10 1.66
CA ASP A 215 0.76 -30.68 1.35
C ASP A 215 1.74 -30.91 2.52
N GLY A 216 1.22 -31.36 3.66
CA GLY A 216 1.95 -31.64 4.89
C GLY A 216 1.97 -30.47 5.88
N MET A 217 1.37 -29.33 5.55
CA MET A 217 1.14 -28.21 6.47
C MET A 217 -0.32 -28.16 6.89
N CYS A 218 -0.60 -27.66 8.09
CA CYS A 218 -1.98 -27.52 8.57
C CYS A 218 -2.51 -26.11 8.29
N HIS A 219 -3.34 -25.96 7.27
CA HIS A 219 -3.98 -24.69 6.89
C HIS A 219 -5.27 -24.46 7.69
N ILE A 220 -5.19 -23.63 8.73
CA ILE A 220 -6.31 -23.29 9.62
C ILE A 220 -7.03 -22.03 9.11
N GLY A 221 -7.87 -22.14 8.09
CA GLY A 221 -8.64 -21.01 7.51
C GLY A 221 -9.38 -21.40 6.22
N ASP A 222 -10.15 -20.48 5.64
CA ASP A 222 -10.67 -20.50 4.25
C ASP A 222 -11.19 -21.87 3.73
N GLY A 223 -11.91 -22.62 4.57
CA GLY A 223 -12.52 -23.90 4.21
C GLY A 223 -11.62 -25.15 4.23
N TYR A 224 -10.28 -25.01 4.27
CA TYR A 224 -9.31 -26.14 4.23
C TYR A 224 -9.46 -27.11 5.40
N ASN A 225 -9.72 -26.56 6.59
CA ASN A 225 -9.82 -27.35 7.80
C ASN A 225 -11.27 -27.73 8.15
N THR A 226 -11.98 -28.29 7.16
CA THR A 226 -13.35 -28.81 7.35
C THR A 226 -13.38 -30.33 7.29
N GLU A 227 -14.41 -30.96 7.86
CA GLU A 227 -14.61 -32.41 7.70
C GLU A 227 -14.74 -32.78 6.20
N ALA A 228 -15.27 -31.87 5.38
CA ALA A 228 -15.37 -32.04 3.93
C ALA A 228 -14.01 -32.04 3.22
N CYS A 229 -13.08 -31.18 3.67
CA CYS A 229 -11.69 -31.16 3.23
C CYS A 229 -10.78 -32.15 3.96
N GLY A 230 -11.34 -33.04 4.77
CA GLY A 230 -10.57 -34.05 5.51
C GLY A 230 -9.64 -33.46 6.57
N PHE A 231 -9.89 -32.23 7.02
CA PHE A 231 -8.97 -31.41 7.82
C PHE A 231 -7.64 -31.24 7.09
N ASP A 232 -7.69 -30.52 5.97
CA ASP A 232 -6.57 -30.25 5.08
C ASP A 232 -5.91 -31.52 4.51
N GLY A 233 -6.70 -32.37 3.86
CA GLY A 233 -6.22 -33.66 3.35
C GLY A 233 -5.79 -34.65 4.44
N GLY A 234 -5.95 -34.30 5.71
CA GLY A 234 -5.53 -35.05 6.89
C GLY A 234 -4.42 -34.37 7.69
N ASP A 235 -3.84 -33.27 7.19
CA ASP A 235 -2.69 -32.61 7.82
C ASP A 235 -3.06 -31.89 9.13
N CYS A 236 -4.27 -31.34 9.21
CA CYS A 236 -4.78 -30.71 10.43
C CYS A 236 -5.47 -31.68 11.40
N LYS A 237 -5.68 -32.94 11.00
CA LYS A 237 -6.54 -33.86 11.76
C LYS A 237 -6.01 -34.15 13.16
N GLU A 238 -4.71 -34.36 13.30
CA GLU A 238 -4.09 -34.63 14.60
C GLU A 238 -4.21 -33.42 15.54
N PHE A 239 -4.07 -32.20 15.01
CA PHE A 239 -4.23 -30.95 15.75
C PHE A 239 -5.65 -30.81 16.32
N TYR A 240 -6.71 -30.98 15.51
CA TYR A 240 -8.09 -30.81 15.99
C TYR A 240 -8.59 -31.95 16.87
N GLU A 241 -8.08 -33.17 16.67
CA GLU A 241 -8.31 -34.26 17.62
C GLU A 241 -7.69 -33.96 18.99
N LYS A 242 -6.57 -33.21 19.03
CA LYS A 242 -5.86 -32.82 20.25
C LYS A 242 -6.43 -31.54 20.90
N TYR A 243 -6.80 -30.54 20.11
CA TYR A 243 -7.26 -29.21 20.54
C TYR A 243 -8.65 -28.84 20.00
N PRO A 244 -9.71 -29.59 20.39
CA PRO A 244 -11.05 -29.43 19.81
C PRO A 244 -11.77 -28.12 20.20
N ASN A 245 -11.17 -27.30 21.08
CA ASN A 245 -11.75 -26.03 21.54
C ASN A 245 -10.99 -24.81 20.98
N CYS A 246 -10.00 -24.99 20.12
CA CYS A 246 -9.33 -23.87 19.47
C CYS A 246 -10.30 -23.23 18.45
N THR A 247 -10.83 -22.04 18.75
CA THR A 247 -11.82 -21.34 17.90
C THR A 247 -11.24 -20.09 17.26
N TYR A 248 -9.94 -20.08 16.96
CA TYR A 248 -9.33 -18.90 16.36
C TYR A 248 -9.61 -18.82 14.85
N GLU A 249 -10.25 -17.73 14.42
CA GLU A 249 -10.48 -17.38 13.02
C GLU A 249 -9.50 -16.26 12.60
N PRO A 250 -8.53 -16.56 11.72
CA PRO A 250 -7.53 -15.58 11.30
C PRO A 250 -8.14 -14.54 10.36
N LYS A 251 -7.80 -13.26 10.57
CA LYS A 251 -8.19 -12.17 9.66
C LYS A 251 -7.20 -11.93 8.52
N TYR A 252 -6.08 -12.66 8.45
CA TYR A 252 -5.01 -12.43 7.47
C TYR A 252 -4.27 -13.72 7.07
N TRP A 253 -3.85 -13.79 5.80
CA TRP A 253 -3.17 -14.91 5.11
C TRP A 253 -1.76 -15.26 5.65
N GLU A 254 -1.10 -14.39 6.41
CA GLU A 254 0.36 -14.46 6.65
C GLU A 254 0.86 -15.24 7.88
N GLY A 255 0.03 -15.94 8.66
CA GLY A 255 0.60 -16.74 9.76
C GLY A 255 -0.17 -17.94 10.22
N LEU A 256 -0.53 -18.77 9.24
CA LEU A 256 -1.17 -20.05 9.46
C LEU A 256 -0.30 -21.25 9.07
N THR A 257 0.79 -21.01 8.37
CA THR A 257 1.89 -21.99 8.19
C THR A 257 2.73 -22.19 9.46
N LYS A 258 2.42 -21.45 10.52
CA LYS A 258 3.20 -21.31 11.77
C LYS A 258 2.64 -22.10 12.96
N VAL A 259 1.52 -22.81 12.78
CA VAL A 259 0.91 -23.61 13.85
C VAL A 259 1.33 -25.06 13.70
N GLY A 260 2.02 -25.61 14.70
CA GLY A 260 2.57 -26.96 14.63
C GLY A 260 3.79 -27.08 13.71
N ASP A 261 4.42 -25.97 13.33
CA ASP A 261 5.62 -25.92 12.48
C ASP A 261 6.92 -26.18 13.28
N GLY A 262 6.79 -26.30 14.61
CA GLY A 262 7.88 -26.52 15.54
C GLY A 262 8.56 -25.23 16.02
N ILE A 263 8.00 -24.06 15.71
CA ILE A 263 8.46 -22.74 16.15
C ILE A 263 7.37 -22.12 17.02
N CYS A 264 7.77 -21.59 18.17
CA CYS A 264 6.87 -20.83 19.04
C CYS A 264 6.80 -19.36 18.54
N ASP A 265 5.70 -18.99 17.90
CA ASP A 265 5.37 -17.76 17.18
C ASP A 265 4.44 -16.81 17.97
N THR A 266 4.78 -16.51 19.22
CA THR A 266 3.90 -15.82 20.20
C THR A 266 3.33 -14.45 19.83
N ASN A 267 3.82 -13.82 18.77
CA ASN A 267 3.30 -12.57 18.22
C ASN A 267 2.10 -12.76 17.29
N PHE A 268 1.79 -14.00 16.89
CA PHE A 268 0.71 -14.27 15.97
C PHE A 268 -0.62 -14.44 16.72
N LEU A 269 -1.36 -13.33 16.74
CA LEU A 269 -2.81 -13.29 16.59
C LEU A 269 -3.61 -14.26 17.49
N GLY A 270 -3.23 -14.46 18.74
CA GLY A 270 -4.09 -15.17 19.70
C GLY A 270 -4.16 -16.69 19.57
N MET A 271 -3.32 -17.34 18.75
CA MET A 271 -3.16 -18.82 18.72
C MET A 271 -2.32 -19.35 19.89
N ASN A 272 -1.49 -18.49 20.50
CA ASN A 272 -0.73 -18.78 21.72
C ASN A 272 -1.62 -18.73 22.97
N ASN A 273 -2.60 -19.62 23.06
CA ASN A 273 -3.51 -19.73 24.19
C ASN A 273 -3.76 -21.20 24.57
N GLU A 274 -4.28 -21.44 25.78
CA GLU A 274 -4.52 -22.79 26.31
C GLU A 274 -5.50 -23.62 25.46
N GLU A 275 -6.50 -22.99 24.83
CA GLU A 275 -7.51 -23.65 24.00
C GLU A 275 -6.93 -24.16 22.67
N CYS A 276 -5.90 -23.48 22.16
CA CYS A 276 -5.15 -23.81 20.95
C CYS A 276 -3.82 -24.55 21.23
N GLY A 277 -3.62 -24.99 22.49
CA GLY A 277 -2.44 -25.74 22.89
C GLY A 277 -1.14 -24.95 22.74
N PHE A 278 -1.21 -23.62 22.86
CA PHE A 278 -0.10 -22.71 22.60
C PHE A 278 0.56 -23.00 21.23
N GLU A 279 -0.17 -22.69 20.16
CA GLU A 279 0.25 -22.94 18.76
C GLU A 279 0.49 -24.43 18.45
N GLY A 280 -0.50 -25.28 18.75
CA GLY A 280 -0.41 -26.69 18.38
C GLY A 280 0.57 -27.51 19.21
N GLY A 281 1.12 -26.91 20.26
CA GLY A 281 2.11 -27.48 21.15
C GLY A 281 3.53 -27.00 20.87
N ASP A 282 3.74 -26.12 19.89
CA ASP A 282 5.06 -25.56 19.61
C ASP A 282 5.56 -24.68 20.74
N CYS A 283 4.64 -24.02 21.45
CA CYS A 283 4.94 -23.28 22.66
C CYS A 283 4.70 -24.09 23.95
N ASP A 284 4.33 -25.38 23.92
CA ASP A 284 4.06 -26.16 25.15
C ASP A 284 5.32 -26.23 26.04
N GLU A 285 6.46 -26.66 25.48
CA GLU A 285 7.74 -26.74 26.21
C GLU A 285 8.16 -25.35 26.71
N PHE A 286 7.87 -24.32 25.93
CA PHE A 286 8.15 -22.93 26.28
C PHE A 286 7.31 -22.47 27.48
N GLN A 287 5.99 -22.68 27.45
CA GLN A 287 5.08 -22.29 28.54
C GLN A 287 5.34 -23.11 29.80
N GLU A 288 5.75 -24.37 29.68
CA GLU A 288 6.22 -25.16 30.82
C GLU A 288 7.49 -24.58 31.45
N LYS A 289 8.42 -24.09 30.61
CA LYS A 289 9.71 -23.58 31.07
C LYS A 289 9.65 -22.14 31.58
N TYR A 290 8.85 -21.28 30.94
CA TYR A 290 8.77 -19.83 31.24
C TYR A 290 7.31 -19.33 31.34
N PRO A 291 6.48 -19.89 32.25
CA PRO A 291 5.03 -19.64 32.31
C PRO A 291 4.61 -18.20 32.62
N ASN A 292 5.56 -17.31 32.95
CA ASN A 292 5.29 -15.92 33.28
C ASN A 292 6.10 -14.94 32.42
N CYS A 293 6.82 -15.44 31.41
CA CYS A 293 7.58 -14.59 30.49
C CYS A 293 6.61 -13.84 29.57
N LYS A 294 6.86 -12.53 29.39
CA LYS A 294 6.03 -11.64 28.56
C LYS A 294 6.73 -11.22 27.27
N ALA A 295 7.83 -11.89 26.92
CA ALA A 295 8.55 -11.62 25.70
C ALA A 295 7.65 -11.89 24.48
N GLU A 296 7.73 -11.00 23.50
CA GLU A 296 6.83 -10.99 22.34
C GLU A 296 7.33 -11.87 21.19
N ILE A 297 8.65 -11.99 21.02
CA ILE A 297 9.29 -12.71 19.90
C ILE A 297 10.14 -13.86 20.46
N MET A 298 9.58 -15.07 20.58
CA MET A 298 10.28 -16.13 21.31
C MET A 298 11.56 -16.66 20.69
N ASN A 299 11.77 -16.52 19.38
CA ASN A 299 13.01 -16.94 18.75
C ASN A 299 14.23 -16.10 19.16
N LYS A 300 14.01 -14.99 19.87
CA LYS A 300 15.06 -14.22 20.56
C LYS A 300 15.43 -14.81 21.91
N LEU A 301 14.52 -15.57 22.53
CA LEU A 301 14.79 -16.18 23.82
C LEU A 301 15.75 -17.36 23.69
N SER A 302 16.88 -17.31 24.39
CA SER A 302 17.90 -18.35 24.33
C SER A 302 18.56 -18.49 22.94
N ASP A 303 18.61 -17.41 22.15
CA ASP A 303 19.12 -17.41 20.77
C ASP A 303 20.66 -17.27 20.66
N GLY A 304 21.34 -17.15 21.80
CA GLY A 304 22.77 -16.92 21.94
C GLY A 304 23.17 -15.44 22.02
N HIS A 305 22.21 -14.53 21.89
CA HIS A 305 22.33 -13.10 22.15
C HIS A 305 21.59 -12.74 23.43
N CYS A 306 21.95 -11.61 24.03
CA CYS A 306 21.26 -11.13 25.22
C CYS A 306 20.31 -9.99 24.80
N ASP A 307 19.04 -10.32 24.64
CA ASP A 307 17.95 -9.39 24.40
C ASP A 307 17.50 -8.76 25.72
N GLY A 308 17.47 -7.43 25.76
CA GLY A 308 17.12 -6.65 26.95
C GLY A 308 15.62 -6.54 27.19
N GLY A 309 15.23 -5.64 28.10
CA GLY A 309 13.82 -5.29 28.32
C GLY A 309 12.94 -6.47 28.76
N ALA A 310 11.97 -6.85 27.92
CA ALA A 310 10.99 -7.91 28.24
C ALA A 310 11.62 -9.32 28.27
N TYR A 311 12.73 -9.53 27.58
CA TYR A 311 13.45 -10.81 27.49
C TYR A 311 14.40 -11.00 28.69
N ASN A 312 15.09 -9.93 29.10
CA ASN A 312 15.99 -9.94 30.25
C ASN A 312 15.26 -9.80 31.61
N THR A 313 14.36 -10.74 31.92
CA THR A 313 13.64 -10.78 33.21
C THR A 313 13.78 -12.14 33.88
N GLU A 314 13.67 -12.19 35.21
CA GLU A 314 13.67 -13.48 35.95
C GLU A 314 12.56 -14.43 35.46
N ALA A 315 11.43 -13.88 35.01
CA ALA A 315 10.32 -14.66 34.47
C ALA A 315 10.65 -15.35 33.13
N CYS A 316 11.61 -14.79 32.38
CA CYS A 316 12.15 -15.32 31.13
C CYS A 316 13.52 -15.99 31.33
N ASP A 317 13.91 -16.28 32.57
CA ASP A 317 15.25 -16.78 32.97
C ASP A 317 16.41 -15.95 32.40
N PHE A 318 16.21 -14.63 32.30
CA PHE A 318 17.17 -13.69 31.73
C PHE A 318 17.57 -14.10 30.31
N ASP A 319 16.59 -14.02 29.42
CA ASP A 319 16.74 -14.39 28.03
C ASP A 319 17.12 -15.87 27.81
N GLY A 320 16.45 -16.77 28.54
CA GLY A 320 16.77 -18.19 28.54
C GLY A 320 18.16 -18.54 29.05
N GLY A 321 18.81 -17.60 29.74
CA GLY A 321 20.15 -17.71 30.29
C GLY A 321 21.22 -16.98 29.49
N ASP A 322 20.90 -16.40 28.33
CA ASP A 322 21.90 -15.72 27.50
C ASP A 322 22.32 -14.38 28.09
N CYS A 323 21.44 -13.73 28.86
CA CYS A 323 21.77 -12.56 29.66
C CYS A 323 22.42 -12.90 31.01
N ALA A 324 22.76 -14.16 31.32
CA ALA A 324 23.33 -14.52 32.62
C ALA A 324 24.68 -13.83 32.90
N GLU A 325 25.61 -13.81 31.93
CA GLU A 325 26.90 -13.12 32.08
C GLU A 325 26.70 -11.60 32.20
N PHE A 326 25.78 -11.05 31.39
CA PHE A 326 25.41 -9.63 31.44
C PHE A 326 24.90 -9.25 32.84
N ASN A 327 23.97 -10.02 33.40
CA ASN A 327 23.38 -9.73 34.72
C ASN A 327 24.34 -10.03 35.89
N GLU A 328 25.30 -10.93 35.73
CA GLU A 328 26.38 -11.11 36.71
C GLU A 328 27.26 -9.86 36.75
N LYS A 329 27.55 -9.27 35.58
CA LYS A 329 28.37 -8.07 35.45
C LYS A 329 27.63 -6.79 35.85
N TYR A 330 26.36 -6.65 35.43
CA TYR A 330 25.53 -5.45 35.60
C TYR A 330 24.18 -5.80 36.28
N PRO A 331 24.21 -6.14 37.58
CA PRO A 331 23.03 -6.61 38.28
C PRO A 331 21.95 -5.51 38.37
N ASN A 332 20.74 -5.83 37.89
CA ASN A 332 19.57 -4.94 37.81
C ASN A 332 19.67 -3.83 36.74
N CYS A 333 20.57 -3.96 35.77
CA CYS A 333 20.54 -3.09 34.59
C CYS A 333 19.35 -3.46 33.69
N SER A 334 18.49 -2.48 33.39
CA SER A 334 17.28 -2.68 32.58
C SER A 334 17.42 -2.24 31.13
N ALA A 335 18.66 -2.10 30.64
CA ALA A 335 18.95 -1.69 29.28
C ALA A 335 18.19 -2.54 28.25
N PHE A 336 17.51 -1.88 27.30
CA PHE A 336 16.75 -2.56 26.25
C PHE A 336 17.66 -3.18 25.20
N ILE A 337 18.73 -2.47 24.80
CA ILE A 337 19.74 -2.94 23.85
C ILE A 337 21.04 -3.18 24.60
N VAL A 338 21.27 -4.40 25.05
CA VAL A 338 22.42 -4.75 25.89
C VAL A 338 23.76 -4.49 25.19
N ASP A 339 23.81 -4.60 23.86
CA ASP A 339 24.99 -4.29 23.03
C ASP A 339 25.42 -2.81 23.09
N ASN A 340 24.57 -1.92 23.62
CA ASN A 340 24.97 -0.54 23.85
C ASN A 340 25.85 -0.39 25.11
N ILE A 341 25.77 -1.32 26.05
CA ILE A 341 26.51 -1.27 27.32
C ILE A 341 28.01 -1.54 27.12
N GLY A 342 28.84 -0.52 27.32
CA GLY A 342 30.30 -0.64 27.26
C GLY A 342 30.85 -0.78 25.84
N ASN A 343 30.16 -0.21 24.84
CA ASN A 343 30.53 -0.29 23.42
C ASN A 343 31.49 0.83 22.95
N GLY A 344 31.88 1.72 23.86
CA GLY A 344 32.76 2.87 23.63
C GLY A 344 32.05 4.18 23.31
N TYR A 345 30.71 4.20 23.31
CA TYR A 345 29.89 5.41 23.18
C TYR A 345 29.06 5.58 24.45
N CYS A 346 28.83 6.82 24.89
CA CYS A 346 28.05 7.06 26.09
C CYS A 346 26.56 7.24 25.75
N HIS A 347 25.75 6.24 26.09
CA HIS A 347 24.29 6.22 25.93
C HIS A 347 23.62 6.68 27.22
N GLY A 348 22.68 7.62 27.12
CA GLY A 348 21.96 8.21 28.23
C GLY A 348 20.80 7.38 28.77
N GLY A 349 19.96 7.99 29.60
CA GLY A 349 18.71 7.40 30.09
C GLY A 349 18.90 6.06 30.80
N GLU A 350 18.25 5.01 30.31
CA GLU A 350 18.26 3.67 30.92
C GLU A 350 19.65 2.99 30.90
N TYR A 351 20.54 3.40 30.00
CA TYR A 351 21.90 2.87 29.89
C TYR A 351 22.87 3.58 30.86
N ASN A 352 22.70 4.88 31.07
CA ASN A 352 23.53 5.69 31.97
C ASN A 352 23.06 5.65 33.44
N THR A 353 22.96 4.45 34.02
CA THR A 353 22.57 4.29 35.43
C THR A 353 23.65 3.59 36.24
N GLU A 354 23.67 3.78 37.56
CA GLU A 354 24.62 3.05 38.44
C GLU A 354 24.46 1.53 38.32
N ALA A 355 23.24 1.03 38.06
CA ALA A 355 22.97 -0.40 37.86
C ALA A 355 23.63 -0.95 36.58
N CYS A 356 23.76 -0.10 35.56
CA CYS A 356 24.42 -0.41 34.29
C CYS A 356 25.90 0.04 34.28
N ASP A 357 26.49 0.36 35.44
CA ASP A 357 27.85 0.90 35.60
C ASP A 357 28.11 2.13 34.71
N PHE A 358 27.10 2.99 34.54
CA PHE A 358 27.13 4.16 33.66
C PHE A 358 27.55 3.79 32.23
N ASP A 359 26.69 3.00 31.59
CA ASP A 359 26.91 2.45 30.25
C ASP A 359 28.18 1.60 30.15
N GLY A 360 28.37 0.68 31.09
CA GLY A 360 29.54 -0.20 31.12
C GLY A 360 30.87 0.54 31.35
N GLY A 361 30.79 1.78 31.87
CA GLY A 361 31.91 2.67 32.13
C GLY A 361 32.12 3.75 31.08
N ASP A 362 31.38 3.72 29.95
CA ASP A 362 31.56 4.68 28.86
C ASP A 362 31.11 6.09 29.24
N CYS A 363 30.15 6.21 30.16
CA CYS A 363 29.64 7.50 30.65
C CYS A 363 30.35 8.04 31.89
N ILE A 364 31.44 7.42 32.39
CA ILE A 364 32.13 7.88 33.62
C ILE A 364 32.68 9.30 33.45
N GLU A 365 33.41 9.59 32.37
CA GLU A 365 33.98 10.94 32.15
C GLU A 365 32.87 11.98 31.97
N PHE A 366 31.79 11.60 31.27
CA PHE A 366 30.61 12.44 31.10
C PHE A 366 29.97 12.79 32.44
N ASN A 367 29.67 11.81 33.28
CA ASN A 367 29.05 12.01 34.60
C ASN A 367 29.98 12.71 35.61
N GLU A 368 31.29 12.54 35.51
CA GLU A 368 32.24 13.33 36.33
C GLU A 368 32.20 14.81 35.96
N LYS A 369 32.02 15.12 34.68
CA LYS A 369 31.98 16.49 34.16
C LYS A 369 30.61 17.15 34.33
N TYR A 370 29.53 16.39 34.13
CA TYR A 370 28.13 16.84 34.16
C TYR A 370 27.26 15.93 35.03
N PRO A 371 27.50 15.87 36.35
CA PRO A 371 26.87 14.87 37.24
C PRO A 371 25.35 14.97 37.37
N ASP A 372 24.79 16.14 37.05
CA ASP A 372 23.35 16.41 37.14
C ASP A 372 22.69 16.53 35.75
N CYS A 373 23.42 16.22 34.66
CA CYS A 373 22.90 16.28 33.29
C CYS A 373 22.22 14.97 32.91
N ASP A 374 20.92 15.04 32.62
CA ASP A 374 20.11 13.91 32.20
C ASP A 374 19.65 14.14 30.76
N VAL A 375 20.31 13.45 29.82
CA VAL A 375 20.04 13.51 28.39
C VAL A 375 20.16 12.12 27.78
N ASN A 376 19.38 11.82 26.74
CA ASN A 376 19.40 10.51 26.09
C ASN A 376 20.66 10.27 25.24
N ASN A 377 21.23 11.33 24.66
CA ASN A 377 22.43 11.25 23.82
C ASN A 377 23.57 12.12 24.36
N PRO A 378 24.27 11.71 25.44
CA PRO A 378 25.40 12.42 26.01
C PRO A 378 26.49 12.83 25.02
N ASP A 379 26.71 12.05 23.96
CA ASP A 379 27.68 12.37 22.89
C ASP A 379 27.36 13.66 22.11
N LEU A 380 26.13 14.18 22.24
CA LEU A 380 25.79 15.49 21.67
C LEU A 380 26.35 16.65 22.50
N ILE A 381 26.68 16.43 23.77
CA ILE A 381 27.20 17.46 24.66
C ILE A 381 28.62 17.88 24.27
N GLY A 382 28.79 19.13 23.85
CA GLY A 382 30.10 19.66 23.46
C GLY A 382 30.58 19.18 22.08
N ASN A 383 29.66 18.84 21.18
CA ASN A 383 29.95 18.38 19.81
C ASN A 383 30.27 19.52 18.81
N GLY A 384 30.29 20.77 19.27
CA GLY A 384 30.48 21.99 18.49
C GLY A 384 29.19 22.58 17.91
N ARG A 385 28.00 22.07 18.27
CA ARG A 385 26.69 22.55 17.83
C ARG A 385 25.75 22.65 19.01
N CYS A 386 25.28 23.87 19.31
CA CYS A 386 24.33 24.12 20.38
C CYS A 386 23.01 23.32 20.22
N GLY A 387 22.84 22.29 21.05
CA GLY A 387 21.61 21.54 21.26
C GLY A 387 20.70 22.25 22.26
N GLY A 388 19.41 22.36 21.94
CA GLY A 388 18.42 23.06 22.76
C GLY A 388 17.86 22.25 23.94
N GLU A 389 16.88 22.84 24.61
CA GLU A 389 16.09 22.21 25.69
C GLU A 389 16.93 21.44 26.72
N GLU A 390 16.84 20.10 26.74
CA GLU A 390 17.49 19.22 27.72
C GLU A 390 19.03 19.32 27.67
N TYR A 391 19.60 19.66 26.52
CA TYR A 391 21.05 19.84 26.34
C TYR A 391 21.51 21.23 26.78
N ASN A 392 20.69 22.27 26.58
CA ASN A 392 21.02 23.67 26.90
C ASN A 392 20.68 24.05 28.35
N THR A 393 21.12 23.25 29.33
CA THR A 393 20.87 23.52 30.75
C THR A 393 22.17 23.79 31.50
N GLU A 394 22.10 24.50 32.64
CA GLU A 394 23.28 24.71 33.51
C GLU A 394 23.87 23.37 33.97
N ALA A 395 23.03 22.36 34.21
CA ALA A 395 23.45 21.02 34.62
C ALA A 395 24.29 20.31 33.54
N CYS A 396 23.95 20.52 32.28
CA CYS A 396 24.68 20.03 31.11
C CYS A 396 25.78 21.00 30.63
N GLY A 397 26.07 22.05 31.42
CA GLY A 397 27.07 23.06 31.09
C GLY A 397 26.74 23.85 29.82
N PHE A 398 25.46 24.06 29.52
CA PHE A 398 24.95 24.69 28.30
C PHE A 398 25.50 23.99 27.05
N ASP A 399 25.13 22.71 26.92
CA ASP A 399 25.62 21.83 25.87
C ASP A 399 27.16 21.75 25.84
N GLY A 400 27.74 21.60 27.03
CA GLY A 400 29.18 21.56 27.21
C GLY A 400 29.93 22.83 26.78
N GLY A 401 29.23 23.95 26.72
CA GLY A 401 29.73 25.26 26.32
C GLY A 401 29.41 25.62 24.87
N ASP A 402 28.82 24.71 24.08
CA ASP A 402 28.47 25.00 22.68
C ASP A 402 27.36 26.05 22.57
N CYS A 403 26.51 26.16 23.61
CA CYS A 403 25.47 27.18 23.69
C CYS A 403 25.90 28.47 24.38
N ASP A 404 27.16 28.65 24.78
CA ASP A 404 27.60 29.85 25.51
C ASP A 404 27.38 31.15 24.73
N GLU A 405 27.72 31.17 23.43
CA GLU A 405 27.51 32.34 22.56
C GLU A 405 26.01 32.60 22.34
N PHE A 406 25.24 31.53 22.13
CA PHE A 406 23.79 31.59 21.98
C PHE A 406 23.13 32.18 23.23
N ASN A 407 23.42 31.64 24.41
CA ASN A 407 22.88 32.11 25.69
C ASN A 407 23.37 33.51 26.08
N GLN A 408 24.57 33.92 25.64
CA GLN A 408 25.01 35.30 25.82
C GLN A 408 24.15 36.27 25.00
N LYS A 409 23.76 35.88 23.78
CA LYS A 409 22.95 36.71 22.89
C LYS A 409 21.47 36.66 23.25
N TYR A 410 20.96 35.49 23.63
CA TYR A 410 19.55 35.21 23.92
C TYR A 410 19.37 34.47 25.26
N PRO A 411 19.67 35.12 26.40
CA PRO A 411 19.78 34.46 27.71
C PRO A 411 18.48 33.84 28.26
N ASN A 412 17.33 34.20 27.69
CA ASN A 412 16.03 33.67 28.10
C ASN A 412 15.32 32.91 26.97
N CYS A 413 16.00 32.66 25.85
CA CYS A 413 15.44 31.90 24.74
C CYS A 413 15.64 30.41 24.97
N ASN A 414 14.55 29.69 25.22
CA ASN A 414 14.57 28.24 25.38
C ASN A 414 13.80 27.60 24.24
N VAL A 415 14.53 27.11 23.24
CA VAL A 415 14.00 26.47 22.04
C VAL A 415 14.71 25.15 21.78
N LYS A 416 14.04 24.23 21.09
CA LYS A 416 14.59 22.91 20.75
C LYS A 416 15.76 22.97 19.78
N TYR A 417 15.69 23.87 18.80
CA TYR A 417 16.72 24.01 17.76
C TYR A 417 17.32 25.43 17.76
N PRO A 418 18.27 25.74 18.67
CA PRO A 418 18.94 27.04 18.69
C PRO A 418 19.56 27.46 17.34
N SER A 419 19.90 26.50 16.49
CA SER A 419 20.40 26.73 15.12
C SER A 419 19.40 27.39 14.17
N TRP A 420 18.11 27.37 14.49
CA TRP A 420 17.08 28.07 13.70
C TRP A 420 17.05 29.56 14.02
N ILE A 421 17.61 29.98 15.15
CA ILE A 421 17.70 31.40 15.51
C ILE A 421 18.71 32.13 14.61
N ASN A 422 18.25 33.17 13.91
CA ASN A 422 19.07 33.98 13.00
C ASN A 422 19.65 33.12 11.84
N ASP A 423 18.83 32.24 11.26
CA ASP A 423 19.20 31.36 10.13
C ASP A 423 18.85 31.95 8.75
N GLY A 424 18.19 33.10 8.71
CA GLY A 424 17.71 33.80 7.53
C GLY A 424 16.25 33.50 7.17
N HIS A 425 15.59 32.62 7.92
CA HIS A 425 14.16 32.33 7.83
C HIS A 425 13.45 32.88 9.07
N CYS A 426 12.18 33.23 8.94
CA CYS A 426 11.37 33.61 10.10
C CYS A 426 10.65 32.35 10.60
N ASN A 427 11.13 31.82 11.72
CA ASN A 427 10.63 30.64 12.40
C ASN A 427 9.57 31.04 13.45
N GLY A 428 8.43 30.36 13.40
CA GLY A 428 7.24 30.64 14.21
C GLY A 428 7.32 30.37 15.71
N ARG A 429 6.21 30.70 16.38
CA ARG A 429 5.90 30.33 17.77
C ARG A 429 7.06 30.58 18.74
N GLU A 430 7.68 29.53 19.26
CA GLU A 430 8.73 29.57 20.29
C GLU A 430 9.98 30.35 19.85
N TYR A 431 10.28 30.39 18.54
CA TYR A 431 11.42 31.09 17.98
C TYR A 431 11.12 32.59 17.78
N ASN A 432 9.87 32.95 17.47
CA ASN A 432 9.43 34.34 17.24
C ASN A 432 8.98 35.07 18.52
N THR A 433 9.81 35.04 19.56
CA THR A 433 9.53 35.69 20.85
C THR A 433 10.50 36.84 21.12
N GLU A 434 10.13 37.78 22.01
CA GLU A 434 11.06 38.86 22.41
C GLU A 434 12.33 38.29 23.06
N GLU A 435 12.19 37.20 23.83
CA GLU A 435 13.29 36.49 24.48
C GLU A 435 14.28 35.89 23.49
N CYS A 436 13.79 35.41 22.34
CA CYS A 436 14.59 34.90 21.22
C CYS A 436 14.96 35.98 20.19
N GLY A 437 14.64 37.25 20.48
CA GLY A 437 14.95 38.37 19.60
C GLY A 437 14.17 38.36 18.29
N PHE A 438 12.96 37.79 18.28
CA PHE A 438 12.14 37.57 17.09
C PHE A 438 12.90 36.78 16.03
N ASP A 439 13.22 35.55 16.39
CA ASP A 439 14.07 34.66 15.61
C ASP A 439 15.44 35.27 15.28
N GLY A 440 16.04 35.89 16.31
CA GLY A 440 17.30 36.60 16.18
C GLY A 440 17.30 37.79 15.21
N GLY A 441 16.12 38.27 14.83
CA GLY A 441 15.88 39.41 13.97
C GLY A 441 15.22 39.03 12.64
N ASP A 442 15.17 37.76 12.27
CA ASP A 442 14.66 37.31 10.97
C ASP A 442 13.15 37.54 10.83
N CYS A 443 12.41 37.55 11.96
CA CYS A 443 10.99 37.87 11.98
C CYS A 443 10.66 39.35 12.12
N THR A 444 11.64 40.26 12.11
CA THR A 444 11.38 41.70 12.36
C THR A 444 10.43 42.30 11.32
N GLU A 445 10.66 42.05 10.02
CA GLU A 445 9.80 42.57 8.95
C GLU A 445 8.39 41.98 9.02
N PHE A 446 8.30 40.68 9.35
CA PHE A 446 7.02 40.00 9.54
C PHE A 446 6.24 40.64 10.70
N ASN A 447 6.85 40.80 11.88
CA ASN A 447 6.21 41.37 13.06
C ASN A 447 5.88 42.87 12.91
N GLU A 448 6.63 43.61 12.09
CA GLU A 448 6.24 44.99 11.75
C GLU A 448 4.94 45.04 10.95
N LYS A 449 4.71 44.04 10.09
CA LYS A 449 3.51 43.95 9.24
C LYS A 449 2.33 43.30 9.97
N TYR A 450 2.60 42.27 10.78
CA TYR A 450 1.61 41.44 11.48
C TYR A 450 2.01 41.23 12.95
N PRO A 451 1.95 42.28 13.80
CA PRO A 451 2.52 42.26 15.14
C PRO A 451 1.84 41.29 16.11
N ASP A 452 0.58 40.92 15.85
CA ASP A 452 -0.23 40.06 16.71
C ASP A 452 -0.49 38.68 16.06
N CYS A 453 0.18 38.35 14.94
CA CYS A 453 0.02 37.08 14.24
C CYS A 453 0.99 36.03 14.79
N ASP A 454 0.44 34.98 15.41
CA ASP A 454 1.19 33.85 15.95
C ASP A 454 0.90 32.59 15.14
N VAL A 455 1.83 32.22 14.27
CA VAL A 455 1.77 31.03 13.40
C VAL A 455 3.12 30.32 13.41
N ASP A 456 3.13 29.03 13.07
CA ASP A 456 4.36 28.22 12.95
C ASP A 456 5.13 28.46 11.65
N ILE A 457 4.44 28.65 10.52
CA ILE A 457 5.06 28.77 9.19
C ILE A 457 4.71 30.12 8.56
N HIS A 458 5.44 31.17 8.92
CA HIS A 458 5.17 32.53 8.43
C HIS A 458 5.20 32.68 6.91
N SER A 459 5.93 31.83 6.19
CA SER A 459 5.99 31.86 4.73
C SER A 459 4.67 31.54 4.03
N ARG A 460 3.68 31.00 4.76
CA ARG A 460 2.32 30.81 4.25
C ARG A 460 1.52 32.10 4.22
N ILE A 461 1.90 33.10 5.04
CA ILE A 461 1.20 34.39 5.09
C ILE A 461 1.41 35.19 3.81
N GLY A 462 0.37 35.32 2.98
CA GLY A 462 0.45 36.08 1.74
C GLY A 462 1.15 35.32 0.61
N ASP A 463 1.07 33.99 0.60
CA ASP A 463 1.71 33.10 -0.39
C ASP A 463 0.90 32.94 -1.70
N GLY A 464 -0.29 33.54 -1.77
CA GLY A 464 -1.24 33.46 -2.88
C GLY A 464 -2.29 32.35 -2.71
N HIS A 465 -2.22 31.57 -1.64
CA HIS A 465 -3.22 30.60 -1.23
C HIS A 465 -3.95 31.10 0.01
N CYS A 466 -5.22 30.75 0.18
CA CYS A 466 -5.93 31.05 1.41
C CYS A 466 -5.73 29.91 2.41
N ASN A 467 -4.80 30.09 3.34
CA ASN A 467 -4.50 29.22 4.47
C ASN A 467 -5.46 29.54 5.63
N GLY A 468 -6.18 28.53 6.10
CA GLY A 468 -7.23 28.68 7.12
C GLY A 468 -6.75 28.70 8.56
N GLY A 469 -7.70 28.57 9.49
CA GLY A 469 -7.44 28.49 10.94
C GLY A 469 -6.60 29.66 11.46
N GLU A 470 -5.46 29.37 12.08
CA GLU A 470 -4.57 30.36 12.70
C GLU A 470 -4.02 31.42 11.69
N TYR A 471 -3.91 31.05 10.41
CA TYR A 471 -3.44 31.93 9.34
C TYR A 471 -4.54 32.91 8.88
N ASN A 472 -5.80 32.47 8.89
CA ASN A 472 -6.95 33.27 8.45
C ASN A 472 -7.58 34.11 9.58
N THR A 473 -6.76 34.88 10.29
CA THR A 473 -7.22 35.76 11.37
C THR A 473 -7.02 37.23 11.03
N GLU A 474 -7.78 38.13 11.67
CA GLU A 474 -7.57 39.58 11.49
C GLU A 474 -6.14 39.99 11.87
N ALA A 475 -5.56 39.36 12.90
CA ALA A 475 -4.19 39.59 13.35
C ALA A 475 -3.14 39.24 12.27
N CYS A 476 -3.40 38.18 11.51
CA CYS A 476 -2.59 37.74 10.38
C CYS A 476 -3.01 38.39 9.05
N GLY A 477 -3.91 39.38 9.09
CA GLY A 477 -4.40 40.08 7.91
C GLY A 477 -5.22 39.21 6.96
N PHE A 478 -5.89 38.17 7.49
CA PHE A 478 -6.59 37.15 6.71
C PHE A 478 -5.66 36.50 5.69
N ASP A 479 -4.65 35.83 6.23
CA ASP A 479 -3.57 35.22 5.47
C ASP A 479 -2.86 36.21 4.53
N GLY A 480 -2.47 37.35 5.08
CA GLY A 480 -1.85 38.43 4.32
C GLY A 480 -2.71 39.02 3.19
N GLY A 481 -4.02 38.75 3.22
CA GLY A 481 -5.01 39.19 2.26
C GLY A 481 -5.51 38.10 1.32
N ASP A 482 -4.88 36.92 1.31
CA ASP A 482 -5.23 35.84 0.38
C ASP A 482 -6.61 35.23 0.69
N CYS A 483 -7.05 35.31 1.94
CA CYS A 483 -8.39 34.87 2.36
C CYS A 483 -9.48 35.94 2.25
N THR A 484 -9.20 37.12 1.67
CA THR A 484 -10.20 38.22 1.63
C THR A 484 -11.47 37.83 0.87
N GLU A 485 -11.34 37.21 -0.31
CA GLU A 485 -12.50 36.78 -1.11
C GLU A 485 -13.30 35.68 -0.40
N PHE A 486 -12.59 34.73 0.23
CA PHE A 486 -13.20 33.67 1.02
C PHE A 486 -14.03 34.25 2.18
N ASN A 487 -13.45 35.15 2.98
CA ASN A 487 -14.12 35.77 4.13
C ASN A 487 -15.24 36.74 3.72
N GLU A 488 -15.18 37.35 2.52
CA GLU A 488 -16.32 38.12 1.99
C GLU A 488 -17.52 37.22 1.68
N LYS A 489 -17.26 36.00 1.22
CA LYS A 489 -18.29 35.02 0.85
C LYS A 489 -18.81 34.25 2.07
N TYR A 490 -17.92 33.88 2.99
CA TYR A 490 -18.19 33.06 4.17
C TYR A 490 -17.60 33.71 5.43
N PRO A 491 -18.16 34.83 5.91
CA PRO A 491 -17.56 35.67 6.95
C PRO A 491 -17.50 35.00 8.33
N ASP A 492 -18.34 34.00 8.58
CA ASP A 492 -18.42 33.29 9.85
C ASP A 492 -17.91 31.83 9.74
N CYS A 493 -17.30 31.47 8.61
CA CYS A 493 -16.76 30.13 8.37
C CYS A 493 -15.30 30.04 8.82
N ASP A 494 -15.03 29.18 9.79
CA ASP A 494 -13.69 28.90 10.32
C ASP A 494 -13.33 27.45 9.97
N VAL A 495 -12.39 27.29 9.04
CA VAL A 495 -11.89 26.01 8.55
C VAL A 495 -10.39 26.12 8.29
N ASP A 496 -9.67 25.00 8.38
CA ASP A 496 -8.22 24.92 8.21
C ASP A 496 -7.78 24.98 6.73
N ILE A 497 -8.62 24.51 5.79
CA ILE A 497 -8.33 24.51 4.35
C ILE A 497 -9.49 25.14 3.56
N PRO A 498 -9.59 26.49 3.51
CA PRO A 498 -10.67 27.21 2.82
C PRO A 498 -10.87 26.84 1.35
N SER A 499 -9.83 26.38 0.65
CA SER A 499 -9.92 25.97 -0.75
C SER A 499 -10.79 24.74 -1.00
N ARG A 500 -11.13 23.99 0.07
CA ARG A 500 -12.05 22.86 0.02
C ARG A 500 -13.52 23.30 -0.02
N ILE A 501 -13.81 24.54 0.37
CA ILE A 501 -15.18 25.05 0.39
C ILE A 501 -15.74 25.23 -1.01
N GLY A 502 -16.75 24.45 -1.37
CA GLY A 502 -17.39 24.54 -2.68
C GLY A 502 -16.53 23.96 -3.82
N ASP A 503 -15.72 22.94 -3.52
CA ASP A 503 -14.81 22.29 -4.47
C ASP A 503 -15.48 21.21 -5.36
N GLY A 504 -16.77 20.95 -5.12
CA GLY A 504 -17.58 19.94 -5.79
C GLY A 504 -17.75 18.65 -5.00
N HIS A 505 -17.05 18.48 -3.88
CA HIS A 505 -17.24 17.38 -2.93
C HIS A 505 -17.86 17.94 -1.66
N CYS A 506 -18.81 17.22 -1.08
CA CYS A 506 -19.25 17.59 0.27
C CYS A 506 -18.26 17.07 1.30
N ILE A 507 -17.83 17.96 2.19
CA ILE A 507 -16.94 17.72 3.31
C ILE A 507 -17.71 18.06 4.57
N GLY A 508 -17.78 17.09 5.47
CA GLY A 508 -18.53 17.17 6.72
C GLY A 508 -17.87 18.02 7.82
N GLY A 509 -18.39 17.89 9.04
CA GLY A 509 -17.86 18.58 10.22
C GLY A 509 -17.84 20.10 10.10
N GLU A 510 -16.67 20.72 10.31
CA GLU A 510 -16.48 22.18 10.31
C GLU A 510 -16.82 22.83 8.96
N TYR A 511 -16.68 22.08 7.86
CA TYR A 511 -16.98 22.53 6.49
C TYR A 511 -18.49 22.50 6.19
N ASN A 512 -19.23 21.54 6.74
CA ASN A 512 -20.67 21.36 6.52
C ASN A 512 -21.53 22.13 7.54
N THR A 513 -21.29 23.43 7.66
CA THR A 513 -22.06 24.29 8.57
C THR A 513 -22.82 25.38 7.80
N GLU A 514 -23.89 25.92 8.37
CA GLU A 514 -24.61 27.06 7.75
C GLU A 514 -23.67 28.26 7.51
N ALA A 515 -22.70 28.47 8.42
CA ALA A 515 -21.70 29.54 8.30
C ALA A 515 -20.78 29.36 7.08
N CYS A 516 -20.43 28.11 6.78
CA CYS A 516 -19.66 27.71 5.60
C CYS A 516 -20.54 27.45 4.35
N GLY A 517 -21.84 27.73 4.43
CA GLY A 517 -22.79 27.51 3.34
C GLY A 517 -23.04 26.04 3.01
N PHE A 518 -22.85 25.14 3.98
CA PHE A 518 -22.89 23.68 3.81
C PHE A 518 -21.88 23.25 2.74
N ASP A 519 -20.61 23.46 3.06
CA ASP A 519 -19.48 23.30 2.15
C ASP A 519 -19.65 24.05 0.82
N GLY A 520 -19.96 25.34 0.92
CA GLY A 520 -20.17 26.19 -0.24
C GLY A 520 -21.34 25.77 -1.15
N GLY A 521 -22.21 24.87 -0.67
CA GLY A 521 -23.38 24.34 -1.35
C GLY A 521 -23.25 22.87 -1.73
N ASP A 522 -22.07 22.26 -1.60
CA ASP A 522 -21.82 20.90 -2.04
C ASP A 522 -22.55 19.86 -1.17
N CYS A 523 -22.80 20.20 0.11
CA CYS A 523 -23.53 19.33 1.03
C CYS A 523 -25.06 19.50 1.04
N ILE A 524 -25.62 20.43 0.24
CA ILE A 524 -27.06 20.75 0.33
C ILE A 524 -27.93 19.52 -0.02
N GLU A 525 -27.66 18.85 -1.13
CA GLU A 525 -28.48 17.71 -1.58
C GLU A 525 -28.46 16.57 -0.56
N PHE A 526 -27.29 16.31 0.01
CA PHE A 526 -27.15 15.30 1.04
C PHE A 526 -27.82 15.70 2.34
N ASN A 527 -27.66 16.93 2.84
CA ASN A 527 -28.31 17.36 4.07
C ASN A 527 -29.85 17.33 3.91
N GLU A 528 -30.37 17.50 2.69
CA GLU A 528 -31.79 17.25 2.39
C GLU A 528 -32.17 15.77 2.45
N LYS A 529 -31.27 14.87 2.03
CA LYS A 529 -31.48 13.40 2.01
C LYS A 529 -31.28 12.76 3.39
N TYR A 530 -30.29 13.22 4.14
CA TYR A 530 -29.80 12.70 5.42
C TYR A 530 -29.62 13.84 6.45
N PRO A 531 -30.72 14.46 6.89
CA PRO A 531 -30.68 15.66 7.73
C PRO A 531 -30.13 15.44 9.15
N ASP A 532 -30.11 14.18 9.60
CA ASP A 532 -29.65 13.79 10.93
C ASP A 532 -28.25 13.13 10.89
N CYS A 533 -27.61 13.04 9.71
CA CYS A 533 -26.26 12.50 9.56
C CYS A 533 -25.20 13.58 9.82
N ASP A 534 -24.45 13.44 10.91
CA ASP A 534 -23.34 14.31 11.28
C ASP A 534 -22.03 13.52 11.22
N VAL A 535 -21.31 13.66 10.11
CA VAL A 535 -20.05 12.97 9.84
C VAL A 535 -18.98 14.00 9.49
N GLY A 536 -17.73 13.72 9.86
CA GLY A 536 -16.57 14.60 9.57
C GLY A 536 -16.00 14.39 8.17
N PHE A 537 -14.71 14.03 8.09
CA PHE A 537 -14.01 13.81 6.82
C PHE A 537 -14.39 12.50 6.10
N TYR A 538 -15.19 11.63 6.71
CA TYR A 538 -15.58 10.34 6.12
C TYR A 538 -16.61 10.45 4.99
N TYR A 539 -17.01 11.67 4.66
CA TYR A 539 -17.97 11.95 3.61
C TYR A 539 -17.52 11.51 2.21
N LEU A 540 -16.21 11.51 1.94
CA LEU A 540 -15.66 11.04 0.65
C LEU A 540 -15.97 9.56 0.37
N PHE A 541 -16.31 8.79 1.41
CA PHE A 541 -16.67 7.37 1.35
C PHE A 541 -18.20 7.15 1.33
N MET A 542 -19.00 8.22 1.29
CA MET A 542 -20.45 8.12 1.32
C MET A 542 -21.03 8.30 -0.08
N GLY A 543 -21.80 7.32 -0.55
CA GLY A 543 -22.42 7.38 -1.87
C GLY A 543 -21.40 7.31 -3.01
N ASP A 544 -20.20 6.80 -2.75
CA ASP A 544 -19.15 6.60 -3.75
C ASP A 544 -19.30 5.26 -4.50
N GLY A 545 -20.22 4.41 -4.04
CA GLY A 545 -20.55 3.11 -4.61
C GLY A 545 -19.86 1.94 -3.91
N GLU A 546 -19.02 2.20 -2.91
CA GLU A 546 -18.38 1.17 -2.10
C GLU A 546 -19.02 1.13 -0.71
N CYS A 547 -19.19 -0.07 -0.16
CA CYS A 547 -19.66 -0.24 1.21
C CYS A 547 -18.48 -0.51 2.14
N TYR A 548 -18.24 0.43 3.05
CA TYR A 548 -17.28 0.32 4.12
C TYR A 548 -18.02 -0.04 5.43
N ASP A 549 -17.45 -0.94 6.23
CA ASP A 549 -18.03 -1.23 7.56
C ASP A 549 -17.49 -0.23 8.60
N LYS A 550 -17.81 1.05 8.43
CA LYS A 550 -17.38 2.12 9.35
C LYS A 550 -18.55 2.62 10.18
N GLU A 551 -18.51 2.38 11.49
CA GLU A 551 -19.57 2.73 12.45
C GLU A 551 -20.03 4.21 12.40
N GLU A 552 -19.19 5.14 11.92
CA GLU A 552 -19.53 6.57 11.85
C GLU A 552 -20.43 6.94 10.65
N ILE A 553 -20.27 6.25 9.51
CA ILE A 553 -21.00 6.55 8.25
C ILE A 553 -22.00 5.44 7.89
N ASN A 554 -21.77 4.21 8.36
CA ASN A 554 -22.64 3.06 8.19
C ASN A 554 -23.78 3.05 9.23
N THR A 555 -24.57 4.12 9.28
CA THR A 555 -25.70 4.28 10.22
C THR A 555 -27.01 4.54 9.48
N GLU A 556 -28.15 4.23 10.11
CA GLU A 556 -29.48 4.52 9.53
C GLU A 556 -29.67 6.02 9.25
N GLU A 557 -29.14 6.89 10.11
CA GLU A 557 -29.20 8.36 9.98
C GLU A 557 -28.43 8.85 8.73
N CYS A 558 -27.33 8.17 8.41
CA CYS A 558 -26.49 8.40 7.24
C CYS A 558 -26.88 7.58 6.01
N GLY A 559 -28.01 6.87 6.08
CA GLY A 559 -28.53 6.05 4.98
C GLY A 559 -27.67 4.84 4.66
N PHE A 560 -26.88 4.35 5.62
CA PHE A 560 -25.87 3.30 5.45
C PHE A 560 -24.87 3.71 4.34
N GLU A 561 -24.00 4.66 4.68
CA GLU A 561 -22.99 5.22 3.78
C GLU A 561 -23.57 5.88 2.52
N GLY A 562 -24.57 6.75 2.71
CA GLY A 562 -25.15 7.46 1.58
C GLY A 562 -26.03 6.58 0.68
N GLY A 563 -26.17 5.30 1.00
CA GLY A 563 -26.99 4.31 0.31
C GLY A 563 -26.21 3.05 -0.10
N ASP A 564 -24.89 3.08 -0.02
CA ASP A 564 -24.04 2.03 -0.58
C ASP A 564 -24.08 0.76 0.26
N CYS A 565 -24.25 0.89 1.58
CA CYS A 565 -24.36 -0.24 2.49
C CYS A 565 -25.82 -0.67 2.77
N ILE A 566 -26.82 -0.20 2.02
CA ILE A 566 -28.24 -0.55 2.27
C ILE A 566 -28.46 -2.06 2.17
N GLU A 567 -27.87 -2.71 1.16
CA GLU A 567 -28.10 -4.13 0.92
C GLU A 567 -27.46 -4.98 2.02
N PHE A 568 -26.18 -4.73 2.31
CA PHE A 568 -25.45 -5.36 3.41
C PHE A 568 -26.18 -5.25 4.77
N ASN A 569 -26.66 -4.05 5.13
CA ASN A 569 -27.33 -3.82 6.42
C ASN A 569 -28.69 -4.51 6.57
N LYS A 570 -29.27 -5.12 5.53
CA LYS A 570 -30.44 -6.00 5.68
C LYS A 570 -30.08 -7.32 6.38
N TYR A 571 -28.79 -7.66 6.39
CA TYR A 571 -28.23 -8.92 6.84
C TYR A 571 -27.24 -8.69 7.99
N PRO A 572 -27.70 -8.28 9.18
CA PRO A 572 -26.82 -7.90 10.29
C PRO A 572 -25.98 -9.05 10.87
N ASP A 573 -26.34 -10.30 10.54
CA ASP A 573 -25.60 -11.50 10.93
C ASP A 573 -24.66 -11.98 9.78
N CYS A 574 -24.56 -11.22 8.69
CA CYS A 574 -23.68 -11.52 7.55
C CYS A 574 -22.26 -11.05 7.85
N ASP A 575 -21.34 -12.00 7.99
CA ASP A 575 -19.92 -11.74 8.23
C ASP A 575 -19.13 -12.03 6.95
N VAL A 576 -18.78 -10.97 6.23
CA VAL A 576 -18.09 -11.01 4.94
C VAL A 576 -17.04 -9.92 4.84
N GLU A 577 -15.97 -10.19 4.10
CA GLU A 577 -14.82 -9.28 3.95
C GLU A 577 -15.13 -8.05 3.09
N PHE A 578 -15.97 -8.20 2.06
CA PHE A 578 -16.33 -7.19 1.06
C PHE A 578 -17.86 -7.01 0.99
N PRO A 579 -18.45 -6.26 1.95
CA PRO A 579 -19.88 -5.98 2.00
C PRO A 579 -20.53 -5.49 0.70
N GLN A 580 -19.76 -4.84 -0.19
CA GLN A 580 -20.24 -4.31 -1.47
C GLN A 580 -20.64 -5.38 -2.49
N LEU A 581 -20.18 -6.62 -2.32
CA LEU A 581 -20.56 -7.73 -3.22
C LEU A 581 -21.97 -8.26 -2.89
N ILE A 582 -22.52 -7.92 -1.72
CA ILE A 582 -23.85 -8.38 -1.32
C ILE A 582 -24.94 -7.74 -2.18
N GLY A 583 -25.60 -8.55 -3.00
CA GLY A 583 -26.72 -8.10 -3.83
C GLY A 583 -26.31 -7.23 -5.03
N ASP A 584 -25.10 -7.41 -5.53
CA ASP A 584 -24.52 -6.66 -6.65
C ASP A 584 -25.06 -7.08 -8.04
N GLY A 585 -25.91 -8.10 -8.07
CA GLY A 585 -26.50 -8.71 -9.26
C GLY A 585 -25.73 -9.92 -9.78
N GLU A 586 -24.61 -10.27 -9.17
CA GLU A 586 -23.85 -11.49 -9.41
C GLU A 586 -24.03 -12.44 -8.22
N CYS A 587 -23.99 -13.75 -8.47
CA CYS A 587 -23.99 -14.71 -7.37
C CYS A 587 -22.54 -14.98 -6.96
N ASN A 588 -22.10 -14.31 -5.90
CA ASN A 588 -20.78 -14.37 -5.29
C ASN A 588 -20.59 -15.60 -4.40
N SER A 589 -21.08 -16.76 -4.85
CA SER A 589 -20.96 -18.03 -4.10
C SER A 589 -19.52 -18.53 -3.97
N TYR A 590 -18.57 -17.90 -4.66
CA TYR A 590 -17.15 -18.25 -4.65
C TYR A 590 -16.45 -17.82 -3.36
N PHE A 591 -16.86 -16.67 -2.82
CA PHE A 591 -16.33 -16.17 -1.57
C PHE A 591 -17.13 -16.80 -0.44
N ASP A 592 -16.42 -17.33 0.57
CA ASP A 592 -17.06 -17.93 1.74
C ASP A 592 -18.03 -16.93 2.40
N ASN A 593 -19.12 -17.46 2.94
CA ASN A 593 -20.18 -16.76 3.67
C ASN A 593 -21.18 -15.91 2.84
N TYR A 594 -20.90 -15.48 1.61
CA TYR A 594 -21.86 -14.67 0.82
C TYR A 594 -23.12 -15.46 0.43
N ASN A 595 -22.96 -16.68 -0.08
CA ASN A 595 -24.08 -17.58 -0.39
C ASN A 595 -24.60 -18.32 0.86
N SER A 596 -24.80 -17.61 1.97
CA SER A 596 -25.33 -18.15 3.22
C SER A 596 -26.74 -17.62 3.50
N GLU A 597 -27.51 -18.34 4.33
CA GLU A 597 -28.81 -17.85 4.79
C GLU A 597 -28.66 -16.54 5.59
N ALA A 598 -27.54 -16.35 6.30
CA ALA A 598 -27.23 -15.14 7.06
C ALA A 598 -27.10 -13.91 6.15
N CYS A 599 -26.47 -14.07 4.98
CA CYS A 599 -26.28 -13.05 3.95
C CYS A 599 -27.41 -13.01 2.89
N GLY A 600 -28.53 -13.71 3.14
CA GLY A 600 -29.67 -13.73 2.23
C GLY A 600 -29.42 -14.46 0.91
N PHE A 601 -28.43 -15.34 0.86
CA PHE A 601 -27.88 -15.95 -0.36
C PHE A 601 -27.43 -14.85 -1.33
N ASP A 602 -26.45 -14.09 -0.86
CA ASP A 602 -25.83 -12.97 -1.55
C ASP A 602 -26.83 -11.87 -1.94
N GLY A 603 -27.52 -11.31 -0.94
CA GLY A 603 -28.55 -10.29 -1.19
C GLY A 603 -29.77 -10.80 -1.98
N GLY A 604 -29.82 -12.10 -2.27
CA GLY A 604 -30.83 -12.75 -3.10
C GLY A 604 -30.33 -13.19 -4.47
N ASP A 605 -29.11 -12.81 -4.89
CA ASP A 605 -28.59 -13.08 -6.24
C ASP A 605 -28.31 -14.56 -6.48
N CYS A 606 -28.02 -15.32 -5.42
CA CYS A 606 -27.88 -16.78 -5.49
C CYS A 606 -29.21 -17.54 -5.36
N THR A 607 -30.34 -16.86 -5.10
CA THR A 607 -31.62 -17.54 -4.79
C THR A 607 -32.16 -18.38 -5.94
N GLU A 608 -32.13 -17.88 -7.18
CA GLU A 608 -32.62 -18.64 -8.35
C GLU A 608 -31.81 -19.92 -8.55
N TYR A 609 -30.48 -19.84 -8.38
CA TYR A 609 -29.59 -20.99 -8.48
C TYR A 609 -29.84 -22.00 -7.36
N ASN A 610 -29.96 -21.53 -6.11
CA ASN A 610 -30.25 -22.38 -4.96
C ASN A 610 -31.63 -23.06 -5.09
N GLU A 611 -32.64 -22.42 -5.69
CA GLU A 611 -33.94 -23.06 -5.96
C GLU A 611 -33.85 -24.11 -7.07
N LYS A 612 -33.10 -23.83 -8.14
CA LYS A 612 -33.00 -24.67 -9.33
C LYS A 612 -32.07 -25.87 -9.12
N TYR A 613 -31.00 -25.67 -8.36
CA TYR A 613 -29.95 -26.65 -8.09
C TYR A 613 -29.63 -26.74 -6.57
N PRO A 614 -30.61 -27.09 -5.72
CA PRO A 614 -30.48 -27.01 -4.26
C PRO A 614 -29.46 -27.95 -3.62
N ASN A 615 -28.91 -28.89 -4.39
CA ASN A 615 -27.87 -29.82 -3.94
C ASN A 615 -26.59 -29.70 -4.80
N CYS A 616 -26.49 -28.64 -5.61
CA CYS A 616 -25.28 -28.38 -6.37
C CYS A 616 -24.23 -27.76 -5.45
N LEU A 617 -23.01 -28.28 -5.53
CA LEU A 617 -21.90 -27.92 -4.64
C LEU A 617 -20.81 -27.19 -5.40
N ALA A 618 -21.17 -26.60 -6.55
CA ALA A 618 -20.27 -25.78 -7.34
C ALA A 618 -20.07 -24.41 -6.67
N SER A 619 -18.82 -23.96 -6.66
CA SER A 619 -18.38 -22.74 -5.99
C SER A 619 -18.81 -21.46 -6.71
N HIS A 620 -18.95 -21.44 -8.02
CA HIS A 620 -19.45 -20.30 -8.80
C HIS A 620 -20.79 -20.65 -9.46
N LEU A 621 -21.88 -20.53 -8.71
CA LEU A 621 -23.21 -20.83 -9.24
C LEU A 621 -23.56 -19.99 -10.48
N SER A 622 -22.95 -18.80 -10.64
CA SER A 622 -23.08 -17.94 -11.82
C SER A 622 -22.59 -18.57 -13.13
N LEU A 623 -21.69 -19.56 -13.09
CA LEU A 623 -21.23 -20.27 -14.28
C LEU A 623 -22.20 -21.36 -14.75
N ILE A 624 -23.16 -21.76 -13.90
CA ILE A 624 -24.09 -22.85 -14.22
C ILE A 624 -25.14 -22.38 -15.23
N GLY A 625 -25.07 -22.89 -16.45
CA GLY A 625 -26.06 -22.55 -17.48
C GLY A 625 -25.80 -21.21 -18.16
N ASP A 626 -24.55 -20.74 -18.15
CA ASP A 626 -24.12 -19.48 -18.76
C ASP A 626 -23.94 -19.57 -20.30
N GLY A 627 -24.12 -20.77 -20.87
CA GLY A 627 -23.97 -21.09 -22.28
C GLY A 627 -22.60 -21.67 -22.65
N TYR A 628 -21.69 -21.83 -21.70
CA TYR A 628 -20.39 -22.46 -21.87
C TYR A 628 -20.35 -23.76 -21.09
N CYS A 629 -19.92 -24.85 -21.74
CA CYS A 629 -19.74 -26.11 -21.04
C CYS A 629 -18.44 -26.10 -20.22
N HIS A 630 -18.54 -25.87 -18.92
CA HIS A 630 -17.53 -25.99 -17.87
C HIS A 630 -17.19 -27.44 -17.54
N SER A 631 -17.05 -28.28 -18.57
CA SER A 631 -16.68 -29.70 -18.44
C SER A 631 -15.35 -29.95 -17.75
N TYR A 632 -14.59 -28.88 -17.51
CA TYR A 632 -13.30 -28.89 -16.83
C TYR A 632 -13.39 -28.63 -15.32
N MET A 633 -14.57 -28.35 -14.77
CA MET A 633 -14.81 -28.17 -13.33
C MET A 633 -15.77 -29.25 -12.82
N ASP A 634 -15.25 -30.25 -12.12
CA ASP A 634 -15.99 -31.47 -11.74
C ASP A 634 -17.28 -31.22 -10.95
N LYS A 635 -17.28 -30.19 -10.12
CA LYS A 635 -18.45 -29.82 -9.30
C LYS A 635 -19.65 -29.39 -10.15
N TYR A 636 -19.42 -28.86 -11.35
CA TYR A 636 -20.44 -28.39 -12.29
C TYR A 636 -21.01 -29.55 -13.13
N MET A 637 -20.21 -30.60 -13.32
CA MET A 637 -20.52 -31.78 -14.13
C MET A 637 -21.33 -32.85 -13.41
N THR A 638 -21.98 -32.48 -12.30
CA THR A 638 -22.83 -33.38 -11.51
C THR A 638 -24.28 -33.36 -12.00
N ALA A 639 -25.03 -34.43 -11.71
CA ALA A 639 -26.46 -34.46 -12.02
C ALA A 639 -27.24 -33.43 -11.17
N GLU A 640 -26.72 -33.14 -9.98
CA GLU A 640 -27.20 -32.16 -9.03
C GLU A 640 -27.11 -30.71 -9.55
N CYS A 641 -26.07 -30.38 -10.33
CA CYS A 641 -25.91 -29.09 -11.03
C CYS A 641 -26.48 -29.10 -12.46
N GLY A 642 -27.14 -30.20 -12.86
CA GLY A 642 -27.76 -30.34 -14.18
C GLY A 642 -26.77 -30.48 -15.35
N TYR A 643 -25.54 -30.95 -15.08
CA TYR A 643 -24.42 -30.96 -16.03
C TYR A 643 -24.18 -29.56 -16.59
N ASP A 644 -23.75 -28.68 -15.70
CA ASP A 644 -23.49 -27.28 -15.96
C ASP A 644 -24.71 -26.54 -16.52
N GLY A 645 -25.83 -26.65 -15.80
CA GLY A 645 -27.07 -26.00 -16.20
C GLY A 645 -27.72 -26.55 -17.47
N GLY A 646 -27.12 -27.59 -18.05
CA GLY A 646 -27.49 -28.18 -19.33
C GLY A 646 -26.56 -27.84 -20.48
N ASP A 647 -25.53 -27.00 -20.27
CA ASP A 647 -24.60 -26.57 -21.32
C ASP A 647 -23.67 -27.68 -21.78
N CYS A 648 -23.47 -28.70 -20.94
CA CYS A 648 -22.65 -29.87 -21.25
C CYS A 648 -23.43 -31.11 -21.71
N LEU A 649 -24.70 -30.95 -22.12
CA LEU A 649 -25.58 -32.06 -22.53
C LEU A 649 -25.64 -32.32 -24.04
N ASP A 650 -24.85 -31.61 -24.85
CA ASP A 650 -24.82 -31.70 -26.33
C ASP A 650 -23.74 -32.64 -26.92
#